data_AF-A0A0C2YDK3-F1
#
_entry.id   AF-A0A0C2YDK3-F1
#
_cell.length_a   1.000
_cell.length_b   1.000
_cell.length_c   1.000
_cell.angle_alpha   90.00
_cell.angle_beta   90.00
_cell.angle_gamma   90.00
#
_symmetry.space_group_name_H-M   'P 1'
#
loop_
_entity.id
_entity.type
_entity.pdbx_description
1 polymer ?
#
loop_
_entity_poly.entity_id
_entity_poly.type
_entity_poly.pdbx_seq_one_letter_code
_entity_poly.pdbx_strand_id
1 'polypeptide(L)'
;MADSQFQAWFALNSDELTEHGVHQTLANIDDDLWVVSACLDRVLDNTVIQHTLLNLAVSRTDRAVERCKDIIALSSAGLDDTPSIHTRETLLAHFQTTPTDALLCHLRSVLLRRLDKLNTYIELEKALEINPEIEVEDVINEWEDDPWGEGNSTPSYHPTPQTKSTKPVAISLSAFLRNTILWSACELASSECFEGLRILIRKHNEELWPSRFKVQECIPENAHPSKYRDILPALDPSTNMELVPPADKWRPELDFSEFKDTQDAIHNSGLELPVTADSSNSHTAMPVLNPLTAEQLSIWYKNGVNKIMSCTGMVDVALSLVQHGASQGIPSLDELGEELSLLSRLIYDAPKGKDMEEDWTLDRWYSMNPLTVVRAYLDDSPPHSLPHYILHLVLPYLFVLEARAERTGAPDPSLSTRILYEYILTTSIENAAVIFDASKPTLPAAHRIIKNDEDMVRVALACLYGSDSLSEWPTMSNIFECLPVWDISKDEDADEDAADTTIASLGAFVTPNINQPHCTAKDLLIFFQPLPAASLSHALDILDVQLESGEILSRWGVPAPLRWFLQSGRDVNEQRAWANRMARRAGGKDDMLNGLEDWEWLLKDMLKLTGNGDPSSRAAFCSLTKEEISSIFLSGLLSTGNFGVAKSMLYDRRHKLKLAPEIIEAVCLACSREFFDNASSGNYKFGDMRLAYECLEVPESSETILKEMEFIKATSRICSFNVLSAPGIPISPIEIRLTNDRLSLISRVLSSNNDAYKHTQVILDLGHQLGYRHDTVAELKILAMLADTALQAEDFSRAYENSGRMVEAVSRLRSARGSDLDDTKWKTASEVCWIACFQLGRQPEFPELSKKMKLLGYALELCPPDKIHDILMAWRKLQSEDIVSREERLHQSRTIDTATAAPRTIDYLSSGVASSLRARLQDFHMPSPPLLSTPDAAALASRTFKSVTSNFPFTVGHRGRSQASEDHEKSSLQSESSRQMDSEDVSSQASRAFSKGIGWLIGTDEEL
;
A
#
# COMPACT_ATOMS: atom_id res chain seq x y z
N MET A 1 -10.73 -79.10 65.81
CA MET A 1 -11.92 -78.29 65.46
C MET A 1 -11.52 -76.89 65.05
N ALA A 2 -10.68 -76.18 65.81
CA ALA A 2 -10.12 -74.88 65.41
C ALA A 2 -9.51 -74.89 63.99
N ASP A 3 -8.65 -75.86 63.66
CA ASP A 3 -7.99 -75.96 62.34
C ASP A 3 -8.94 -75.89 61.14
N SER A 4 -10.13 -76.51 61.22
CA SER A 4 -11.12 -76.48 60.14
C SER A 4 -11.85 -75.15 60.02
N GLN A 5 -11.89 -74.32 61.07
CA GLN A 5 -12.47 -72.98 61.03
C GLN A 5 -11.47 -71.97 60.44
N PHE A 6 -10.19 -72.06 60.83
CA PHE A 6 -9.11 -71.30 60.19
C PHE A 6 -9.03 -71.60 58.69
N GLN A 7 -9.07 -72.89 58.30
CA GLN A 7 -9.08 -73.29 56.88
C GLN A 7 -10.33 -72.82 56.12
N ALA A 8 -11.51 -72.80 56.75
CA ALA A 8 -12.73 -72.29 56.13
C ALA A 8 -12.64 -70.79 55.80
N TRP A 9 -12.00 -69.97 56.65
CA TRP A 9 -11.82 -68.54 56.39
C TRP A 9 -10.94 -68.25 55.17
N PHE A 10 -9.87 -69.04 54.97
CA PHE A 10 -8.99 -68.93 53.81
C PHE A 10 -9.59 -69.55 52.53
N ALA A 11 -10.52 -70.49 52.64
CA ALA A 11 -11.17 -71.13 51.50
C ALA A 11 -12.33 -70.28 50.90
N LEU A 12 -12.84 -69.29 51.63
CA LEU A 12 -13.88 -68.38 51.15
C LEU A 12 -13.32 -67.31 50.20
N ASN A 13 -13.92 -67.17 49.02
CA ASN A 13 -13.67 -66.03 48.14
C ASN A 13 -14.30 -64.76 48.71
N SER A 14 -13.71 -63.60 48.43
CA SER A 14 -14.22 -62.29 48.90
C SER A 14 -15.66 -62.03 48.45
N ASP A 15 -16.03 -62.48 47.25
CA ASP A 15 -17.34 -62.24 46.63
C ASP A 15 -18.44 -63.20 47.14
N GLU A 16 -18.05 -64.25 47.86
CA GLU A 16 -18.96 -65.26 48.43
C GLU A 16 -19.30 -64.98 49.91
N LEU A 17 -18.74 -63.92 50.49
CA LEU A 17 -18.92 -63.58 51.89
C LEU A 17 -20.32 -62.98 52.15
N THR A 18 -20.86 -63.23 53.34
CA THR A 18 -22.13 -62.65 53.81
C THR A 18 -22.03 -62.33 55.30
N GLU A 19 -22.83 -61.37 55.79
CA GLU A 19 -22.88 -60.98 57.21
C GLU A 19 -23.00 -62.18 58.15
N HIS A 20 -23.92 -63.10 57.83
CA HIS A 20 -24.13 -64.32 58.63
C HIS A 20 -22.93 -65.26 58.57
N GLY A 21 -22.26 -65.38 57.41
CA GLY A 21 -21.05 -66.16 57.23
C GLY A 21 -19.85 -65.62 58.03
N VAL A 22 -19.68 -64.29 58.09
CA VAL A 22 -18.65 -63.63 58.91
C VAL A 22 -18.82 -64.01 60.39
N HIS A 23 -20.01 -63.84 60.95
CA HIS A 23 -20.28 -64.22 62.33
C HIS A 23 -20.17 -65.74 62.56
N GLN A 24 -20.69 -66.58 61.66
CA GLN A 24 -20.66 -68.03 61.82
C GLN A 24 -19.24 -68.62 61.80
N THR A 25 -18.33 -68.03 60.99
CA THR A 25 -16.93 -68.50 60.89
C THR A 25 -16.05 -67.93 62.01
N LEU A 26 -16.15 -66.64 62.33
CA LEU A 26 -15.22 -65.95 63.23
C LEU A 26 -15.68 -65.87 64.70
N ALA A 27 -16.96 -66.06 65.03
CA ALA A 27 -17.40 -66.03 66.43
C ALA A 27 -16.96 -67.26 67.24
N ASN A 28 -16.65 -68.38 66.58
CA ASN A 28 -16.29 -69.65 67.22
C ASN A 28 -14.79 -69.83 67.48
N ILE A 29 -13.97 -68.79 67.25
CA ILE A 29 -12.51 -68.81 67.42
C ILE A 29 -12.15 -68.07 68.71
N ASP A 30 -11.35 -68.71 69.58
CA ASP A 30 -10.94 -68.16 70.88
C ASP A 30 -9.73 -67.19 70.80
N ASP A 31 -8.96 -67.23 69.70
CA ASP A 31 -7.81 -66.35 69.49
C ASP A 31 -8.27 -64.98 68.97
N ASP A 32 -8.45 -64.04 69.91
CA ASP A 32 -8.83 -62.65 69.62
C ASP A 32 -7.82 -61.95 68.68
N LEU A 33 -6.52 -62.27 68.74
CA LEU A 33 -5.49 -61.65 67.91
C LEU A 33 -5.51 -62.18 66.46
N TRP A 34 -5.72 -63.49 66.30
CA TRP A 34 -5.92 -64.08 64.98
C TRP A 34 -7.20 -63.56 64.33
N VAL A 35 -8.32 -63.47 65.07
CA VAL A 35 -9.58 -62.94 64.52
C VAL A 35 -9.41 -61.48 64.10
N VAL A 36 -8.78 -60.64 64.93
CA VAL A 36 -8.54 -59.22 64.62
C VAL A 36 -7.68 -59.02 63.37
N SER A 37 -6.61 -59.80 63.19
CA SER A 37 -5.75 -59.73 61.99
C SER A 37 -6.45 -60.30 60.74
N ALA A 38 -7.14 -61.44 60.87
CA ALA A 38 -7.94 -62.03 59.80
C ALA A 38 -9.05 -61.09 59.28
N CYS A 39 -9.63 -60.26 60.15
CA CYS A 39 -10.57 -59.20 59.79
C CYS A 39 -9.91 -57.98 59.11
N LEU A 40 -8.63 -57.71 59.41
CA LEU A 40 -7.90 -56.54 58.90
C LEU A 40 -7.34 -56.77 57.49
N ASP A 41 -6.94 -58.01 57.18
CA ASP A 41 -6.40 -58.40 55.87
C ASP A 41 -7.48 -58.42 54.77
N ARG A 42 -8.70 -58.87 55.10
CA ARG A 42 -9.81 -58.99 54.14
C ARG A 42 -10.55 -57.66 54.00
N VAL A 43 -10.16 -56.90 52.98
CA VAL A 43 -10.86 -55.68 52.49
C VAL A 43 -11.78 -56.06 51.33
N LEU A 44 -13.04 -55.62 51.41
CA LEU A 44 -14.13 -55.90 50.47
C LEU A 44 -14.71 -54.60 49.90
N ASP A 45 -15.39 -54.68 48.76
CA ASP A 45 -16.10 -53.54 48.16
C ASP A 45 -17.55 -53.38 48.64
N ASN A 46 -18.10 -54.35 49.39
CA ASN A 46 -19.44 -54.25 49.98
C ASN A 46 -19.39 -53.52 51.33
N THR A 47 -19.95 -52.30 51.40
CA THR A 47 -19.96 -51.45 52.60
C THR A 47 -20.58 -52.13 53.82
N VAL A 48 -21.69 -52.85 53.66
CA VAL A 48 -22.41 -53.50 54.78
C VAL A 48 -21.59 -54.66 55.36
N ILE A 49 -21.05 -55.53 54.49
CA ILE A 49 -20.22 -56.66 54.94
C ILE A 49 -18.93 -56.14 55.57
N GLN A 50 -18.26 -55.16 54.96
CA GLN A 50 -17.06 -54.55 55.53
C GLN A 50 -17.34 -53.89 56.90
N HIS A 51 -18.52 -53.30 57.08
CA HIS A 51 -18.95 -52.73 58.36
C HIS A 51 -19.16 -53.82 59.42
N THR A 52 -19.77 -54.97 59.10
CA THR A 52 -19.87 -56.10 60.05
C THR A 52 -18.49 -56.66 60.42
N LEU A 53 -17.57 -56.74 59.45
CA LEU A 53 -16.19 -57.22 59.63
C LEU A 53 -15.40 -56.34 60.62
N LEU A 54 -15.41 -55.01 60.41
CA LEU A 54 -14.70 -54.07 61.28
C LEU A 54 -15.30 -54.01 62.68
N ASN A 55 -16.63 -53.97 62.83
CA ASN A 55 -17.27 -53.92 64.15
C ASN A 55 -17.02 -55.22 64.95
N LEU A 56 -17.05 -56.39 64.29
CA LEU A 56 -16.69 -57.65 64.94
C LEU A 56 -15.23 -57.61 65.44
N ALA A 57 -14.29 -57.12 64.62
CA ALA A 57 -12.89 -56.99 64.99
C ALA A 57 -12.68 -56.02 66.17
N VAL A 58 -13.32 -54.84 66.15
CA VAL A 58 -13.26 -53.88 67.27
C VAL A 58 -13.78 -54.54 68.55
N SER A 59 -14.90 -55.27 68.51
CA SER A 59 -15.47 -55.93 69.70
C SER A 59 -14.54 -56.99 70.34
N ARG A 60 -13.67 -57.64 69.56
CA ARG A 60 -12.66 -58.57 70.10
C ARG A 60 -11.52 -57.84 70.84
N THR A 61 -11.27 -56.56 70.53
CA THR A 61 -10.22 -55.76 71.20
C THR A 61 -10.66 -55.15 72.53
N ASP A 62 -11.98 -55.04 72.81
CA ASP A 62 -12.50 -54.34 74.01
C ASP A 62 -11.89 -54.89 75.31
N ARG A 63 -11.78 -56.21 75.44
CA ARG A 63 -11.18 -56.87 76.63
C ARG A 63 -9.71 -56.51 76.87
N ALA A 64 -8.94 -56.19 75.83
CA ALA A 64 -7.56 -55.75 75.99
C ALA A 64 -7.50 -54.30 76.48
N VAL A 65 -8.42 -53.45 75.99
CA VAL A 65 -8.58 -52.07 76.46
C VAL A 65 -9.08 -52.01 77.91
N GLU A 66 -10.01 -52.89 78.30
CA GLU A 66 -10.45 -53.04 79.70
C GLU A 66 -9.26 -53.38 80.62
N ARG A 67 -8.46 -54.41 80.28
CA ARG A 67 -7.25 -54.75 81.04
C ARG A 67 -6.27 -53.58 81.18
N CYS A 68 -6.02 -52.84 80.09
CA CYS A 68 -5.12 -51.68 80.13
C CYS A 68 -5.65 -50.55 81.02
N LYS A 69 -6.96 -50.29 80.99
CA LYS A 69 -7.62 -49.30 81.88
C LYS A 69 -7.57 -49.74 83.34
N ASP A 70 -7.83 -51.00 83.63
CA ASP A 70 -7.75 -51.56 84.99
C ASP A 70 -6.34 -51.45 85.57
N ILE A 71 -5.31 -51.73 84.77
CA ILE A 71 -3.89 -51.63 85.18
C ILE A 71 -3.52 -50.17 85.51
N ILE A 72 -3.97 -49.21 84.71
CA ILE A 72 -3.80 -47.77 85.01
C ILE A 72 -4.52 -47.40 86.31
N ALA A 73 -5.78 -47.80 86.47
CA ALA A 73 -6.56 -47.50 87.67
C ALA A 73 -5.88 -48.07 88.93
N LEU A 74 -5.43 -49.32 88.89
CA LEU A 74 -4.68 -49.98 89.97
C LEU A 74 -3.34 -49.28 90.26
N SER A 75 -2.65 -48.75 89.26
CA SER A 75 -1.35 -48.07 89.44
C SER A 75 -1.46 -46.60 89.86
N SER A 76 -2.57 -45.93 89.55
CA SER A 76 -2.85 -44.55 89.95
C SER A 76 -3.24 -44.38 91.43
N ALA A 77 -3.55 -45.48 92.13
CA ALA A 77 -4.17 -45.48 93.45
C ALA A 77 -3.23 -45.09 94.63
N GLY A 78 -2.15 -44.33 94.40
CA GLY A 78 -1.17 -44.02 95.47
C GLY A 78 -0.05 -43.00 95.22
N LEU A 79 -0.07 -42.20 94.14
CA LEU A 79 0.95 -41.17 93.88
C LEU A 79 0.32 -39.88 93.29
N ASP A 80 0.84 -38.71 93.71
CA ASP A 80 0.33 -37.37 93.36
C ASP A 80 1.05 -36.68 92.19
N ASP A 81 2.05 -37.33 91.56
CA ASP A 81 2.90 -36.73 90.52
C ASP A 81 2.42 -36.97 89.07
N THR A 82 2.90 -36.11 88.16
CA THR A 82 2.49 -35.95 86.74
C THR A 82 1.85 -37.18 86.05
N PRO A 83 0.53 -37.18 85.77
CA PRO A 83 -0.19 -38.40 85.41
C PRO A 83 0.19 -39.03 84.06
N SER A 84 0.51 -38.25 83.03
CA SER A 84 0.82 -38.77 81.67
C SER A 84 2.13 -39.55 81.57
N ILE A 85 3.13 -39.20 82.40
CA ILE A 85 4.40 -39.93 82.44
C ILE A 85 4.19 -41.30 83.10
N HIS A 86 3.42 -41.34 84.19
CA HIS A 86 3.10 -42.57 84.92
C HIS A 86 2.21 -43.52 84.11
N THR A 87 1.20 -43.02 83.38
CA THR A 87 0.38 -43.85 82.48
C THR A 87 1.20 -44.45 81.34
N ARG A 88 2.05 -43.66 80.67
CA ARG A 88 2.94 -44.16 79.60
C ARG A 88 3.88 -45.25 80.10
N GLU A 89 4.50 -45.08 81.28
CA GLU A 89 5.48 -46.04 81.80
C GLU A 89 4.85 -47.31 82.37
N THR A 90 3.69 -47.21 82.99
CA THR A 90 2.92 -48.38 83.46
C THR A 90 2.35 -49.21 82.31
N LEU A 91 1.86 -48.56 81.24
CA LEU A 91 1.47 -49.26 80.01
C LEU A 91 2.66 -49.91 79.29
N LEU A 92 3.80 -49.22 79.20
CA LEU A 92 5.02 -49.77 78.58
C LEU A 92 5.47 -51.04 79.32
N ALA A 93 5.44 -51.04 80.65
CA ALA A 93 5.72 -52.24 81.46
C ALA A 93 4.70 -53.36 81.22
N HIS A 94 3.40 -53.06 81.13
CA HIS A 94 2.38 -54.06 80.77
C HIS A 94 2.66 -54.67 79.39
N PHE A 95 2.85 -53.84 78.36
CA PHE A 95 3.07 -54.26 76.99
C PHE A 95 4.35 -55.10 76.80
N GLN A 96 5.40 -54.86 77.59
CA GLN A 96 6.59 -55.72 77.62
C GLN A 96 6.33 -57.11 78.25
N THR A 97 5.35 -57.24 79.15
CA THR A 97 4.96 -58.54 79.72
C THR A 97 3.86 -59.25 78.93
N THR A 98 2.97 -58.49 78.29
CA THR A 98 1.77 -58.97 77.60
C THR A 98 1.71 -58.36 76.19
N PRO A 99 2.56 -58.82 75.25
CA PRO A 99 2.69 -58.22 73.93
C PRO A 99 1.43 -58.40 73.06
N THR A 100 0.57 -59.38 73.37
CA THR A 100 -0.74 -59.54 72.74
C THR A 100 -1.67 -58.36 72.98
N ASP A 101 -1.63 -57.75 74.18
CA ASP A 101 -2.46 -56.59 74.50
C ASP A 101 -1.95 -55.33 73.78
N ALA A 102 -0.63 -55.20 73.63
CA ALA A 102 -0.02 -54.14 72.83
C ALA A 102 -0.43 -54.22 71.36
N LEU A 103 -0.37 -55.42 70.77
CA LEU A 103 -0.79 -55.68 69.39
C LEU A 103 -2.31 -55.47 69.22
N LEU A 104 -3.15 -55.95 70.14
CA LEU A 104 -4.61 -55.73 70.09
C LEU A 104 -4.97 -54.24 70.21
N CYS A 105 -4.30 -53.48 71.08
CA CYS A 105 -4.48 -52.02 71.18
C CYS A 105 -3.98 -51.29 69.93
N HIS A 106 -2.85 -51.69 69.33
CA HIS A 106 -2.38 -51.14 68.06
C HIS A 106 -3.39 -51.39 66.92
N LEU A 107 -3.78 -52.66 66.74
CA LEU A 107 -4.75 -53.09 65.72
C LEU A 107 -6.12 -52.44 65.93
N ARG A 108 -6.54 -52.19 67.17
CA ARG A 108 -7.75 -51.40 67.47
C ARG A 108 -7.68 -49.98 66.89
N SER A 109 -6.57 -49.26 67.08
CA SER A 109 -6.44 -47.90 66.54
C SER A 109 -6.46 -47.89 65.00
N VAL A 110 -5.92 -48.93 64.34
CA VAL A 110 -6.02 -49.13 62.89
C VAL A 110 -7.47 -49.41 62.47
N LEU A 111 -8.16 -50.33 63.16
CA LEU A 111 -9.55 -50.70 62.87
C LEU A 111 -10.50 -49.50 63.03
N LEU A 112 -10.32 -48.67 64.06
CA LEU A 112 -11.12 -47.47 64.29
C LEU A 112 -10.92 -46.43 63.18
N ARG A 113 -9.68 -46.18 62.75
CA ARG A 113 -9.40 -45.32 61.57
C ARG A 113 -10.03 -45.88 60.29
N ARG A 114 -9.95 -47.18 60.06
CA ARG A 114 -10.59 -47.84 58.90
C ARG A 114 -12.13 -47.82 58.99
N LEU A 115 -12.71 -47.84 60.19
CA LEU A 115 -14.14 -47.69 60.43
C LEU A 115 -14.60 -46.25 60.18
N ASP A 116 -13.86 -45.24 60.64
CA ASP A 116 -14.12 -43.83 60.35
C ASP A 116 -14.02 -43.54 58.84
N LYS A 117 -13.03 -44.12 58.15
CA LYS A 117 -12.95 -44.08 56.67
C LYS A 117 -14.16 -44.74 56.02
N LEU A 118 -14.55 -45.94 56.44
CA LEU A 118 -15.74 -46.63 55.92
C LEU A 118 -17.02 -45.80 56.13
N ASN A 119 -17.18 -45.18 57.29
CA ASN A 119 -18.33 -44.31 57.60
C ASN A 119 -18.34 -43.07 56.68
N THR A 120 -17.17 -42.47 56.39
CA THR A 120 -17.05 -41.38 55.39
C THR A 120 -17.40 -41.86 53.97
N TYR A 121 -16.97 -43.05 53.56
CA TYR A 121 -17.35 -43.61 52.26
C TYR A 121 -18.88 -43.85 52.17
N ILE A 122 -19.51 -44.30 53.26
CA ILE A 122 -20.97 -44.46 53.37
C ILE A 122 -21.72 -43.10 53.36
N GLU A 123 -21.13 -42.01 53.85
CA GLU A 123 -21.67 -40.65 53.61
C GLU A 123 -21.52 -40.24 52.13
N LEU A 124 -20.38 -40.56 51.51
CA LEU A 124 -20.06 -40.20 50.13
C LEU A 124 -20.96 -40.91 49.10
N GLU A 125 -21.26 -42.20 49.27
CA GLU A 125 -22.24 -42.93 48.45
C GLU A 125 -23.62 -42.24 48.50
N LYS A 126 -24.12 -41.95 49.71
CA LYS A 126 -25.43 -41.29 49.91
C LYS A 126 -25.49 -39.89 49.30
N ALA A 127 -24.41 -39.12 49.40
CA ALA A 127 -24.34 -37.78 48.81
C ALA A 127 -24.45 -37.82 47.27
N LEU A 128 -23.87 -38.84 46.64
CA LEU A 128 -23.93 -39.05 45.19
C LEU A 128 -25.27 -39.65 44.73
N GLU A 129 -25.95 -40.45 45.56
CA GLU A 129 -27.32 -40.93 45.29
C GLU A 129 -28.37 -39.80 45.35
N ILE A 130 -28.20 -38.85 46.26
CA ILE A 130 -29.20 -37.80 46.56
C ILE A 130 -29.15 -36.63 45.58
N ASN A 131 -28.02 -36.40 44.92
CA ASN A 131 -27.71 -35.13 44.23
C ASN A 131 -27.56 -35.27 42.69
N PRO A 132 -28.63 -35.58 41.94
CA PRO A 132 -28.60 -35.59 40.48
C PRO A 132 -28.62 -34.15 39.94
N GLU A 133 -27.44 -33.53 39.91
CA GLU A 133 -27.09 -32.27 39.24
C GLU A 133 -28.07 -31.10 39.52
N ILE A 134 -27.73 -30.27 40.52
CA ILE A 134 -28.25 -28.89 40.58
C ILE A 134 -27.94 -28.23 39.25
N GLU A 135 -28.98 -27.75 38.55
CA GLU A 135 -28.85 -27.23 37.18
C GLU A 135 -27.91 -26.02 37.19
N VAL A 136 -26.87 -26.08 36.35
CA VAL A 136 -25.78 -25.08 36.36
C VAL A 136 -26.32 -23.67 36.01
N GLU A 137 -27.41 -23.61 35.25
CA GLU A 137 -28.14 -22.40 34.90
C GLU A 137 -28.67 -21.66 36.16
N ASP A 138 -29.23 -22.36 37.16
CA ASP A 138 -29.79 -21.73 38.37
C ASP A 138 -28.69 -21.06 39.23
N VAL A 139 -27.50 -21.64 39.30
CA VAL A 139 -26.38 -21.09 40.10
C VAL A 139 -25.65 -19.97 39.37
N ILE A 140 -25.64 -19.97 38.03
CA ILE A 140 -25.14 -18.85 37.23
C ILE A 140 -26.05 -17.64 37.41
N ASN A 141 -27.38 -17.82 37.37
CA ASN A 141 -28.35 -16.73 37.61
C ASN A 141 -28.20 -16.06 39.00
N GLU A 142 -27.72 -16.79 40.03
CA GLU A 142 -27.39 -16.22 41.35
C GLU A 142 -26.02 -15.50 41.41
N TRP A 143 -25.20 -15.60 40.36
CA TRP A 143 -23.86 -14.99 40.24
C TRP A 143 -23.76 -13.95 39.11
N GLU A 144 -24.82 -13.75 38.31
CA GLU A 144 -24.91 -12.69 37.29
C GLU A 144 -25.13 -11.27 37.85
N ASP A 145 -25.24 -11.11 39.19
CA ASP A 145 -25.11 -9.83 39.89
C ASP A 145 -23.62 -9.37 39.91
N ASP A 146 -22.99 -9.30 38.73
CA ASP A 146 -21.62 -8.80 38.55
C ASP A 146 -21.59 -7.28 38.80
N PRO A 147 -20.90 -6.78 39.86
CA PRO A 147 -20.84 -5.35 40.15
C PRO A 147 -20.08 -4.54 39.09
N TRP A 148 -19.50 -5.20 38.08
CA TRP A 148 -18.82 -4.59 36.93
C TRP A 148 -19.60 -4.69 35.61
N GLY A 149 -20.76 -5.37 35.59
CA GLY A 149 -21.57 -5.60 34.40
C GLY A 149 -22.71 -4.60 34.20
N GLU A 150 -22.88 -4.07 32.99
CA GLU A 150 -24.09 -3.31 32.63
C GLU A 150 -25.25 -4.27 32.32
N GLY A 151 -26.22 -4.37 33.23
CA GLY A 151 -27.35 -5.30 33.13
C GLY A 151 -28.29 -5.03 31.95
N ASN A 152 -28.07 -5.72 30.82
CA ASN A 152 -29.00 -5.82 29.67
C ASN A 152 -28.70 -7.05 28.77
N SER A 153 -28.56 -8.25 29.36
CA SER A 153 -28.63 -9.51 28.62
C SER A 153 -30.09 -9.90 28.34
N THR A 154 -30.38 -10.44 27.15
CA THR A 154 -31.74 -10.93 26.81
C THR A 154 -31.75 -12.47 26.75
N PRO A 155 -32.57 -13.16 27.55
CA PRO A 155 -32.51 -14.62 27.66
C PRO A 155 -33.11 -15.29 26.42
N SER A 156 -32.34 -16.19 25.80
CA SER A 156 -32.74 -16.92 24.59
C SER A 156 -32.54 -18.44 24.72
N TYR A 157 -33.64 -19.14 25.01
CA TYR A 157 -34.07 -20.44 24.44
C TYR A 157 -33.02 -21.55 24.17
N HIS A 158 -33.19 -22.82 24.56
CA HIS A 158 -34.39 -23.60 24.94
C HIS A 158 -34.03 -24.73 25.94
N PRO A 159 -34.91 -25.10 26.89
CA PRO A 159 -34.71 -26.29 27.72
C PRO A 159 -34.86 -27.58 26.90
N THR A 160 -33.84 -28.45 26.95
CA THR A 160 -33.84 -29.77 26.29
C THR A 160 -33.91 -30.87 27.34
N PRO A 161 -34.90 -31.80 27.30
CA PRO A 161 -35.15 -32.71 28.41
C PRO A 161 -34.07 -33.80 28.52
N GLN A 162 -33.26 -33.76 29.60
CA GLN A 162 -32.21 -34.75 29.83
C GLN A 162 -32.66 -35.90 30.75
N THR A 163 -32.09 -37.09 30.49
CA THR A 163 -32.38 -38.34 31.20
C THR A 163 -31.46 -38.55 32.39
N LYS A 164 -32.02 -38.96 33.53
CA LYS A 164 -31.27 -39.29 34.75
C LYS A 164 -30.18 -40.34 34.46
N SER A 165 -28.92 -39.95 34.65
CA SER A 165 -27.74 -40.81 34.49
C SER A 165 -26.87 -40.73 35.75
N THR A 166 -27.08 -41.64 36.69
CA THR A 166 -26.24 -41.78 37.89
C THR A 166 -24.82 -42.19 37.50
N LYS A 167 -23.86 -41.27 37.59
CA LYS A 167 -22.42 -41.57 37.51
C LYS A 167 -22.01 -42.42 38.72
N PRO A 168 -21.27 -43.53 38.55
CA PRO A 168 -20.76 -44.31 39.68
C PRO A 168 -19.66 -43.55 40.42
N VAL A 169 -19.38 -43.95 41.66
CA VAL A 169 -18.25 -43.42 42.45
C VAL A 169 -16.93 -43.70 41.71
N ALA A 170 -16.08 -42.68 41.55
CA ALA A 170 -14.81 -42.80 40.83
C ALA A 170 -13.78 -43.73 41.50
N ILE A 171 -13.96 -44.01 42.81
CA ILE A 171 -13.06 -44.80 43.65
C ILE A 171 -13.86 -45.95 44.27
N SER A 172 -13.36 -47.19 44.17
CA SER A 172 -13.97 -48.33 44.88
C SER A 172 -13.66 -48.29 46.38
N LEU A 173 -14.55 -48.86 47.22
CA LEU A 173 -14.35 -48.92 48.66
C LEU A 173 -13.02 -49.59 49.03
N SER A 174 -12.62 -50.65 48.32
CA SER A 174 -11.36 -51.34 48.53
C SER A 174 -10.14 -50.47 48.22
N ALA A 175 -10.20 -49.60 47.20
CA ALA A 175 -9.14 -48.64 46.90
C ALA A 175 -9.12 -47.49 47.92
N PHE A 176 -10.29 -46.96 48.29
CA PHE A 176 -10.44 -45.90 49.30
C PHE A 176 -9.91 -46.33 50.66
N LEU A 177 -10.20 -47.56 51.11
CA LEU A 177 -9.71 -48.07 52.39
C LEU A 177 -8.19 -48.32 52.38
N ARG A 178 -7.61 -48.77 51.26
CA ARG A 178 -6.17 -49.15 51.14
C ARG A 178 -5.21 -48.00 50.85
N ASN A 179 -5.66 -46.88 50.27
CA ASN A 179 -4.80 -45.72 50.02
C ASN A 179 -4.98 -44.64 51.10
N THR A 180 -4.12 -43.62 51.12
CA THR A 180 -4.21 -42.49 52.06
C THR A 180 -5.43 -41.62 51.79
N ILE A 181 -5.82 -40.80 52.77
CA ILE A 181 -6.96 -39.89 52.59
C ILE A 181 -6.57 -38.78 51.60
N LEU A 182 -5.30 -38.34 51.59
CA LEU A 182 -4.76 -37.44 50.57
C LEU A 182 -4.86 -38.00 49.14
N TRP A 183 -4.53 -39.29 48.90
CA TRP A 183 -4.72 -39.88 47.56
C TRP A 183 -6.20 -39.85 47.15
N SER A 184 -7.09 -40.24 48.07
CA SER A 184 -8.54 -40.22 47.82
C SER A 184 -9.07 -38.81 47.56
N ALA A 185 -8.51 -37.79 48.22
CA ALA A 185 -8.85 -36.39 48.00
C ALA A 185 -8.39 -35.88 46.63
N CYS A 186 -7.16 -36.19 46.21
CA CYS A 186 -6.65 -35.81 44.89
C CYS A 186 -7.44 -36.48 43.75
N GLU A 187 -7.81 -37.76 43.88
CA GLU A 187 -8.56 -38.51 42.86
C GLU A 187 -10.03 -38.03 42.76
N LEU A 188 -10.65 -37.61 43.87
CA LEU A 188 -11.96 -36.94 43.84
C LEU A 188 -11.88 -35.53 43.23
N ALA A 189 -10.77 -34.80 43.45
CA ALA A 189 -10.54 -33.49 42.85
C ALA A 189 -10.38 -33.57 41.32
N SER A 190 -9.55 -34.51 40.82
CA SER A 190 -9.36 -34.72 39.38
C SER A 190 -10.60 -35.26 38.67
N SER A 191 -11.52 -35.89 39.41
CA SER A 191 -12.79 -36.42 38.90
C SER A 191 -13.97 -35.42 39.01
N GLU A 192 -13.72 -34.13 39.30
CA GLU A 192 -14.75 -33.10 39.58
C GLU A 192 -15.79 -33.50 40.66
N CYS A 193 -15.45 -34.43 41.57
CA CYS A 193 -16.37 -35.00 42.56
C CYS A 193 -16.44 -34.15 43.85
N PHE A 194 -16.74 -32.86 43.69
CA PHE A 194 -16.53 -31.83 44.72
C PHE A 194 -17.33 -32.04 46.02
N GLU A 195 -18.58 -32.52 45.99
CA GLU A 195 -19.33 -32.80 47.23
C GLU A 195 -18.70 -33.96 48.04
N GLY A 196 -18.23 -35.00 47.36
CA GLY A 196 -17.48 -36.09 48.01
C GLY A 196 -16.17 -35.59 48.63
N LEU A 197 -15.49 -34.67 47.94
CA LEU A 197 -14.26 -34.03 48.42
C LEU A 197 -14.52 -33.13 49.64
N ARG A 198 -15.61 -32.36 49.63
CA ARG A 198 -16.08 -31.51 50.73
C ARG A 198 -16.40 -32.33 51.98
N ILE A 199 -17.09 -33.47 51.83
CA ILE A 199 -17.31 -34.43 52.93
C ILE A 199 -15.98 -34.95 53.47
N LEU A 200 -15.03 -35.30 52.61
CA LEU A 200 -13.72 -35.82 53.00
C LEU A 200 -12.90 -34.79 53.80
N ILE A 201 -12.82 -33.54 53.33
CA ILE A 201 -12.14 -32.41 53.99
C ILE A 201 -12.78 -32.09 55.35
N ARG A 202 -14.12 -32.15 55.44
CA ARG A 202 -14.87 -31.87 56.67
C ARG A 202 -14.67 -32.95 57.75
N LYS A 203 -14.65 -34.23 57.36
CA LYS A 203 -14.47 -35.36 58.29
C LYS A 203 -13.01 -35.60 58.69
N HIS A 204 -12.07 -35.43 57.76
CA HIS A 204 -10.64 -35.79 57.93
C HIS A 204 -9.71 -34.56 57.84
N ASN A 205 -10.21 -33.43 58.35
CA ASN A 205 -9.52 -32.13 58.32
C ASN A 205 -8.07 -32.21 58.86
N GLU A 206 -7.81 -32.97 59.92
CA GLU A 206 -6.48 -33.05 60.54
C GLU A 206 -5.42 -33.75 59.66
N GLU A 207 -5.82 -34.67 58.76
CA GLU A 207 -4.90 -35.30 57.78
C GLU A 207 -4.77 -34.43 56.51
N LEU A 208 -5.86 -33.81 56.07
CA LEU A 208 -5.90 -33.07 54.80
C LEU A 208 -5.45 -31.61 54.91
N TRP A 209 -5.63 -30.94 56.05
CA TRP A 209 -5.29 -29.52 56.22
C TRP A 209 -3.84 -29.19 55.83
N PRO A 210 -2.80 -29.95 56.24
CA PRO A 210 -1.43 -29.69 55.82
C PRO A 210 -1.18 -29.84 54.32
N SER A 211 -2.07 -30.51 53.59
CA SER A 211 -1.92 -30.85 52.17
C SER A 211 -3.01 -30.23 51.27
N ARG A 212 -3.86 -29.34 51.81
CA ARG A 212 -5.01 -28.71 51.11
C ARG A 212 -4.68 -28.13 49.73
N PHE A 213 -3.56 -27.43 49.58
CA PHE A 213 -3.14 -26.88 48.29
C PHE A 213 -2.77 -27.97 47.26
N LYS A 214 -2.24 -29.13 47.69
CA LYS A 214 -1.99 -30.28 46.79
C LYS A 214 -3.29 -30.91 46.30
N VAL A 215 -4.35 -30.87 47.11
CA VAL A 215 -5.70 -31.31 46.70
C VAL A 215 -6.28 -30.32 45.69
N GLN A 216 -6.22 -29.02 45.95
CA GLN A 216 -6.67 -27.96 45.03
C GLN A 216 -5.88 -27.95 43.71
N GLU A 217 -4.57 -28.22 43.73
CA GLU A 217 -3.72 -28.38 42.54
C GLU A 217 -4.16 -29.52 41.60
N CYS A 218 -4.96 -30.49 42.10
CA CYS A 218 -5.48 -31.60 41.32
C CYS A 218 -6.89 -31.35 40.76
N ILE A 219 -7.50 -30.20 41.05
CA ILE A 219 -8.73 -29.76 40.37
C ILE A 219 -8.37 -29.39 38.92
N PRO A 220 -9.08 -29.90 37.90
CA PRO A 220 -8.81 -29.55 36.50
C PRO A 220 -8.98 -28.04 36.25
N GLU A 221 -8.09 -27.46 35.45
CA GLU A 221 -8.09 -26.02 35.14
C GLU A 221 -9.34 -25.58 34.36
N ASN A 222 -10.12 -26.53 33.83
CA ASN A 222 -11.40 -26.31 33.15
C ASN A 222 -12.62 -26.36 34.08
N ALA A 223 -12.47 -26.65 35.37
CA ALA A 223 -13.59 -26.73 36.29
C ALA A 223 -14.01 -25.32 36.73
N HIS A 224 -15.31 -25.00 36.63
CA HIS A 224 -15.80 -23.68 37.02
C HIS A 224 -15.81 -23.49 38.56
N PRO A 225 -15.21 -22.41 39.11
CA PRO A 225 -15.08 -22.17 40.55
C PRO A 225 -16.35 -22.28 41.38
N SER A 226 -17.53 -21.94 40.83
CA SER A 226 -18.80 -22.07 41.56
C SER A 226 -19.09 -23.50 42.04
N LYS A 227 -18.58 -24.54 41.35
CA LYS A 227 -18.73 -25.95 41.73
C LYS A 227 -17.94 -26.34 42.98
N TYR A 228 -16.88 -25.60 43.32
CA TYR A 228 -15.94 -25.94 44.40
C TYR A 228 -15.59 -24.77 45.32
N ARG A 229 -16.40 -23.69 45.31
CA ARG A 229 -16.25 -22.51 46.17
C ARG A 229 -16.08 -22.84 47.67
N ASP A 230 -16.81 -23.83 48.18
CA ASP A 230 -16.72 -24.34 49.57
C ASP A 230 -15.35 -24.97 49.92
N ILE A 231 -14.48 -25.18 48.92
CA ILE A 231 -13.16 -25.85 49.03
C ILE A 231 -12.01 -24.84 48.83
N LEU A 232 -12.30 -23.62 48.35
CA LEU A 232 -11.30 -22.59 48.10
C LEU A 232 -10.84 -21.88 49.38
N PRO A 233 -9.61 -21.31 49.42
CA PRO A 233 -9.13 -20.56 50.59
C PRO A 233 -9.90 -19.25 50.76
N ALA A 234 -10.40 -18.99 51.97
CA ALA A 234 -11.07 -17.76 52.37
C ALA A 234 -10.28 -17.04 53.49
N LEU A 235 -10.55 -15.76 53.72
CA LEU A 235 -9.90 -14.96 54.77
C LEU A 235 -10.80 -14.84 56.01
N ASP A 236 -10.24 -15.06 57.21
CA ASP A 236 -10.89 -14.68 58.46
C ASP A 236 -10.68 -13.17 58.73
N PRO A 237 -11.75 -12.34 58.71
CA PRO A 237 -11.63 -10.90 58.90
C PRO A 237 -11.24 -10.50 60.33
N SER A 238 -11.27 -11.43 61.29
CA SER A 238 -10.88 -11.16 62.69
C SER A 238 -9.39 -11.39 62.96
N THR A 239 -8.72 -12.26 62.20
CA THR A 239 -7.28 -12.55 62.34
C THR A 239 -6.43 -12.11 61.14
N ASN A 240 -7.04 -11.79 60.00
CA ASN A 240 -6.37 -11.50 58.72
C ASN A 240 -5.49 -12.66 58.20
N MET A 241 -5.92 -13.90 58.52
CA MET A 241 -5.29 -15.16 58.15
C MET A 241 -6.30 -16.05 57.41
N GLU A 242 -5.81 -17.09 56.73
CA GLU A 242 -6.64 -18.10 56.08
C GLU A 242 -7.61 -18.79 57.07
N LEU A 243 -8.89 -18.84 56.68
CA LEU A 243 -9.96 -19.45 57.45
C LEU A 243 -9.79 -20.97 57.51
N VAL A 244 -9.72 -21.54 58.72
CA VAL A 244 -9.65 -22.99 58.93
C VAL A 244 -11.07 -23.59 58.97
N PRO A 245 -11.42 -24.53 58.07
CA PRO A 245 -12.75 -25.16 58.08
C PRO A 245 -13.01 -25.97 59.37
N PRO A 246 -14.23 -25.98 59.91
CA PRO A 246 -14.56 -26.73 61.11
C PRO A 246 -14.53 -28.24 60.87
N ALA A 247 -13.80 -28.97 61.71
CA ALA A 247 -13.68 -30.42 61.64
C ALA A 247 -14.89 -31.14 62.30
N ASP A 248 -15.60 -31.97 61.53
CA ASP A 248 -16.68 -32.84 62.01
C ASP A 248 -16.15 -34.26 62.26
N LYS A 249 -15.52 -34.48 63.42
CA LYS A 249 -14.98 -35.80 63.77
C LYS A 249 -16.09 -36.82 63.99
N TRP A 250 -15.93 -38.01 63.43
CA TRP A 250 -16.82 -39.16 63.70
C TRP A 250 -16.95 -39.52 65.18
N ARG A 251 -15.91 -39.23 65.98
CA ARG A 251 -15.81 -39.56 67.39
C ARG A 251 -15.35 -38.31 68.15
N PRO A 252 -16.13 -37.78 69.12
CA PRO A 252 -15.82 -36.53 69.81
C PRO A 252 -14.73 -36.70 70.88
N GLU A 253 -14.58 -37.92 71.41
CA GLU A 253 -13.51 -38.33 72.30
C GLU A 253 -12.64 -39.37 71.57
N LEU A 254 -11.32 -39.34 71.79
CA LEU A 254 -10.39 -40.34 71.27
C LEU A 254 -10.60 -41.68 71.98
N ASP A 255 -10.42 -42.80 71.27
CA ASP A 255 -10.38 -44.11 71.92
C ASP A 255 -9.12 -44.25 72.78
N PHE A 256 -9.18 -45.11 73.79
CA PHE A 256 -8.05 -45.41 74.66
C PHE A 256 -6.76 -45.80 73.89
N SER A 257 -6.92 -46.53 72.78
CA SER A 257 -5.83 -46.94 71.89
C SER A 257 -5.19 -45.78 71.13
N GLU A 258 -5.85 -44.62 71.02
CA GLU A 258 -5.40 -43.45 70.26
C GLU A 258 -4.79 -42.36 71.13
N PHE A 259 -4.91 -42.45 72.46
CA PHE A 259 -4.22 -41.55 73.38
C PHE A 259 -2.70 -41.59 73.17
N LYS A 260 -2.06 -40.42 73.19
CA LYS A 260 -0.62 -40.29 72.93
C LYS A 260 0.23 -41.15 73.87
N ASP A 261 -0.05 -41.14 75.17
CA ASP A 261 0.68 -41.94 76.15
C ASP A 261 0.58 -43.46 75.87
N THR A 262 -0.56 -43.91 75.32
CA THR A 262 -0.79 -45.30 74.91
C THR A 262 -0.04 -45.64 73.63
N GLN A 263 -0.07 -44.78 72.61
CA GLN A 263 0.68 -44.97 71.36
C GLN A 263 2.20 -44.91 71.59
N ASP A 264 2.67 -43.97 72.43
CA ASP A 264 4.07 -43.88 72.84
C ASP A 264 4.48 -45.13 73.64
N ALA A 265 3.62 -45.69 74.49
CA ALA A 265 3.89 -46.94 75.20
C ALA A 265 3.92 -48.16 74.26
N ILE A 266 3.04 -48.23 73.25
CA ILE A 266 3.04 -49.28 72.21
C ILE A 266 4.33 -49.20 71.39
N HIS A 267 4.69 -48.03 70.87
CA HIS A 267 5.89 -47.84 70.05
C HIS A 267 7.19 -48.18 70.81
N ASN A 268 7.27 -47.80 72.09
CA ASN A 268 8.44 -48.06 72.93
C ASN A 268 8.42 -49.44 73.65
N SER A 269 7.45 -50.31 73.33
CA SER A 269 7.40 -51.69 73.85
C SER A 269 8.51 -52.59 73.27
N GLY A 270 9.06 -52.24 72.10
CA GLY A 270 10.06 -53.04 71.39
C GLY A 270 9.50 -54.11 70.45
N LEU A 271 8.19 -54.08 70.16
CA LEU A 271 7.53 -55.02 69.25
C LEU A 271 7.63 -54.60 67.79
N GLU A 272 7.75 -55.60 66.90
CA GLU A 272 7.50 -55.41 65.46
C GLU A 272 6.00 -55.24 65.25
N LEU A 273 5.56 -53.99 65.08
CA LEU A 273 4.17 -53.66 64.78
C LEU A 273 3.84 -54.06 63.32
N PRO A 274 2.67 -54.67 63.04
CA PRO A 274 2.27 -55.01 61.68
C PRO A 274 2.24 -53.77 60.79
N VAL A 275 3.05 -53.77 59.72
CA VAL A 275 3.03 -52.68 58.73
C VAL A 275 1.72 -52.77 57.93
N THR A 276 0.73 -51.98 58.36
CA THR A 276 -0.49 -51.74 57.60
C THR A 276 -0.12 -51.10 56.28
N ALA A 277 -0.30 -51.83 55.18
CA ALA A 277 0.11 -51.42 53.83
C ALA A 277 -0.82 -50.35 53.22
N ASP A 278 -1.05 -49.27 53.96
CA ASP A 278 -1.96 -48.17 53.64
C ASP A 278 -1.28 -47.16 52.68
N SER A 279 -0.67 -47.67 51.60
CA SER A 279 -0.17 -46.89 50.45
C SER A 279 0.32 -47.80 49.30
N SER A 280 -0.59 -48.20 48.41
CA SER A 280 -0.20 -48.57 47.03
C SER A 280 0.20 -47.33 46.22
N ASN A 281 -0.51 -46.23 46.43
CA ASN A 281 -0.25 -44.92 45.83
C ASN A 281 -0.02 -43.89 46.95
N SER A 282 0.90 -42.94 46.74
CA SER A 282 1.12 -41.81 47.66
C SER A 282 1.50 -40.55 46.91
N HIS A 283 0.77 -39.45 47.14
CA HIS A 283 1.22 -38.12 46.70
C HIS A 283 2.16 -37.50 47.73
N THR A 284 3.32 -37.02 47.28
CA THR A 284 4.22 -36.23 48.10
C THR A 284 3.80 -34.76 48.08
N ALA A 285 3.43 -34.22 49.23
CA ALA A 285 3.13 -32.80 49.43
C ALA A 285 4.13 -32.16 50.41
N MET A 286 4.42 -30.87 50.25
CA MET A 286 5.08 -30.08 51.30
C MET A 286 4.01 -29.67 52.32
N PRO A 287 4.11 -30.05 53.61
CA PRO A 287 3.05 -29.81 54.58
C PRO A 287 3.00 -28.34 55.02
N VAL A 288 1.92 -27.64 54.65
CA VAL A 288 1.64 -26.25 55.04
C VAL A 288 0.81 -26.25 56.33
N LEU A 289 1.48 -26.45 57.47
CA LEU A 289 0.79 -26.61 58.77
C LEU A 289 0.01 -25.37 59.21
N ASN A 290 0.56 -24.17 58.96
CA ASN A 290 -0.05 -22.91 59.39
C ASN A 290 -1.07 -22.40 58.34
N PRO A 291 -2.08 -21.62 58.77
CA PRO A 291 -2.83 -20.72 57.90
C PRO A 291 -1.89 -19.76 57.15
N LEU A 292 -2.18 -19.46 55.88
CA LEU A 292 -1.47 -18.44 55.11
C LEU A 292 -1.92 -17.02 55.48
N THR A 293 -1.06 -16.03 55.23
CA THR A 293 -1.43 -14.60 55.36
C THR A 293 -2.25 -14.12 54.16
N ALA A 294 -2.98 -13.02 54.30
CA ALA A 294 -3.72 -12.39 53.20
C ALA A 294 -2.87 -12.13 51.94
N GLU A 295 -1.60 -11.72 52.09
CA GLU A 295 -0.65 -11.54 50.99
C GLU A 295 -0.33 -12.87 50.28
N GLN A 296 -0.09 -13.93 51.05
CA GLN A 296 0.20 -15.27 50.52
C GLN A 296 -1.00 -15.88 49.81
N LEU A 297 -2.22 -15.63 50.29
CA LEU A 297 -3.46 -15.99 49.61
C LEU A 297 -3.64 -15.21 48.30
N SER A 298 -3.40 -13.89 48.29
CA SER A 298 -3.44 -13.07 47.07
C SER A 298 -2.45 -13.58 46.01
N ILE A 299 -1.23 -13.97 46.42
CA ILE A 299 -0.25 -14.63 45.53
C ILE A 299 -0.75 -15.98 45.02
N TRP A 300 -1.38 -16.81 45.87
CA TRP A 300 -1.92 -18.10 45.47
C TRP A 300 -3.04 -17.98 44.42
N TYR A 301 -4.00 -17.07 44.62
CA TYR A 301 -5.07 -16.81 43.63
C TYR A 301 -4.50 -16.30 42.29
N LYS A 302 -3.50 -15.40 42.33
CA LYS A 302 -2.82 -14.90 41.12
C LYS A 302 -2.05 -16.00 40.37
N ASN A 303 -1.43 -16.93 41.10
CA ASN A 303 -0.81 -18.11 40.48
C ASN A 303 -1.85 -19.07 39.87
N GLY A 304 -3.03 -19.21 40.49
CA GLY A 304 -4.16 -19.96 39.93
C GLY A 304 -4.65 -19.40 38.61
N VAL A 305 -4.87 -18.08 38.53
CA VAL A 305 -5.18 -17.35 37.28
C VAL A 305 -4.13 -17.61 36.21
N ASN A 306 -2.85 -17.42 36.54
CA ASN A 306 -1.76 -17.61 35.58
C ASN A 306 -1.70 -19.07 35.07
N LYS A 307 -2.04 -20.06 35.90
CA LYS A 307 -2.16 -21.47 35.49
C LYS A 307 -3.32 -21.69 34.52
N ILE A 308 -4.52 -21.18 34.82
CA ILE A 308 -5.70 -21.27 33.94
C ILE A 308 -5.41 -20.61 32.58
N MET A 309 -4.88 -19.38 32.59
CA MET A 309 -4.55 -18.62 31.40
C MET A 309 -3.47 -19.28 30.52
N SER A 310 -2.49 -19.96 31.12
CA SER A 310 -1.41 -20.63 30.37
C SER A 310 -1.70 -22.08 29.97
N CYS A 311 -2.66 -22.75 30.61
CA CYS A 311 -3.03 -24.14 30.31
C CYS A 311 -4.31 -24.28 29.48
N THR A 312 -5.25 -23.32 29.57
CA THR A 312 -6.57 -23.41 28.92
C THR A 312 -7.00 -22.13 28.18
N GLY A 313 -6.48 -20.96 28.57
CA GLY A 313 -6.88 -19.67 28.00
C GLY A 313 -8.30 -19.20 28.38
N MET A 314 -9.03 -19.91 29.25
CA MET A 314 -10.42 -19.60 29.59
C MET A 314 -10.52 -18.47 30.63
N VAL A 315 -10.76 -17.25 30.12
CA VAL A 315 -10.68 -16.01 30.89
C VAL A 315 -11.86 -15.83 31.84
N ASP A 316 -13.01 -16.38 31.50
CA ASP A 316 -14.22 -16.52 32.34
C ASP A 316 -13.97 -17.39 33.58
N VAL A 317 -13.28 -18.52 33.42
CA VAL A 317 -12.88 -19.42 34.52
C VAL A 317 -11.82 -18.76 35.41
N ALA A 318 -10.92 -17.97 34.82
CA ALA A 318 -9.96 -17.16 35.57
C ALA A 318 -10.62 -15.99 36.33
N LEU A 319 -11.57 -15.28 35.69
CA LEU A 319 -12.29 -14.14 36.25
C LEU A 319 -13.16 -14.55 37.44
N SER A 320 -13.95 -15.62 37.30
CA SER A 320 -14.79 -16.16 38.36
C SER A 320 -13.99 -16.64 39.58
N LEU A 321 -12.75 -17.13 39.38
CA LEU A 321 -11.83 -17.46 40.48
C LEU A 321 -11.39 -16.20 41.25
N VAL A 322 -11.11 -15.10 40.54
CA VAL A 322 -10.72 -13.81 41.15
C VAL A 322 -11.90 -13.12 41.84
N GLN A 323 -13.07 -13.09 41.20
CA GLN A 323 -14.32 -12.60 41.79
C GLN A 323 -14.65 -13.37 43.08
N HIS A 324 -14.49 -14.70 43.09
CA HIS A 324 -14.66 -15.48 44.31
C HIS A 324 -13.61 -15.08 45.38
N GLY A 325 -12.32 -15.00 45.05
CA GLY A 325 -11.29 -14.59 46.01
C GLY A 325 -11.55 -13.20 46.63
N ALA A 326 -11.99 -12.24 45.81
CA ALA A 326 -12.41 -10.91 46.26
C ALA A 326 -13.66 -10.97 47.17
N SER A 327 -14.65 -11.81 46.85
CA SER A 327 -15.82 -12.03 47.71
C SER A 327 -15.46 -12.59 49.10
N GLN A 328 -14.35 -13.33 49.20
CA GLN A 328 -13.79 -13.84 50.46
C GLN A 328 -12.86 -12.83 51.17
N GLY A 329 -12.84 -11.57 50.74
CA GLY A 329 -12.10 -10.47 51.37
C GLY A 329 -10.58 -10.47 51.10
N ILE A 330 -10.09 -11.22 50.12
CA ILE A 330 -8.66 -11.34 49.84
C ILE A 330 -8.17 -10.08 49.09
N PRO A 331 -7.15 -9.35 49.61
CA PRO A 331 -6.78 -8.04 49.10
C PRO A 331 -6.01 -8.08 47.77
N SER A 332 -6.06 -6.95 47.07
CA SER A 332 -5.29 -6.68 45.83
C SER A 332 -5.62 -7.65 44.70
N LEU A 333 -6.85 -8.16 44.65
CA LEU A 333 -7.39 -8.93 43.53
C LEU A 333 -8.20 -8.06 42.55
N ASP A 334 -8.66 -6.90 42.99
CA ASP A 334 -9.60 -6.03 42.29
C ASP A 334 -9.08 -5.60 40.90
N GLU A 335 -7.82 -5.13 40.86
CA GLU A 335 -7.16 -4.71 39.61
C GLU A 335 -7.03 -5.87 38.60
N LEU A 336 -6.79 -7.10 39.08
CA LEU A 336 -6.75 -8.28 38.21
C LEU A 336 -8.15 -8.70 37.74
N GLY A 337 -9.18 -8.51 38.56
CA GLY A 337 -10.57 -8.69 38.18
C GLY A 337 -10.99 -7.73 37.07
N GLU A 338 -10.63 -6.44 37.18
CA GLU A 338 -10.86 -5.46 36.11
C GLU A 338 -10.15 -5.87 34.80
N GLU A 339 -8.88 -6.30 34.85
CA GLU A 339 -8.15 -6.72 33.63
C GLU A 339 -8.74 -7.98 32.99
N LEU A 340 -9.12 -8.98 33.79
CA LEU A 340 -9.76 -10.20 33.30
C LEU A 340 -11.17 -9.92 32.75
N SER A 341 -11.92 -9.00 33.33
CA SER A 341 -13.23 -8.56 32.80
C SER A 341 -13.08 -7.90 31.44
N LEU A 342 -12.17 -6.94 31.29
CA LEU A 342 -11.88 -6.29 30.00
C LEU A 342 -11.37 -7.30 28.95
N LEU A 343 -10.44 -8.18 29.31
CA LEU A 343 -9.92 -9.21 28.42
C LEU A 343 -11.00 -10.24 28.04
N SER A 344 -11.92 -10.58 28.95
CA SER A 344 -13.09 -11.43 28.69
C SER A 344 -14.00 -10.80 27.63
N ARG A 345 -14.30 -9.49 27.72
CA ARG A 345 -15.08 -8.76 26.71
C ARG A 345 -14.38 -8.77 25.34
N LEU A 346 -13.06 -8.65 25.29
CA LEU A 346 -12.31 -8.76 24.03
C LEU A 346 -12.36 -10.19 23.44
N ILE A 347 -12.28 -11.21 24.28
CA ILE A 347 -12.22 -12.61 23.82
C ILE A 347 -13.61 -13.19 23.50
N TYR A 348 -14.69 -12.70 24.10
CA TYR A 348 -16.04 -13.27 23.93
C TYR A 348 -17.04 -12.33 23.23
N ASP A 349 -17.05 -11.03 23.53
CA ASP A 349 -18.06 -10.08 23.01
C ASP A 349 -17.64 -9.36 21.71
N ALA A 350 -16.33 -9.23 21.47
CA ALA A 350 -15.81 -8.55 20.28
C ALA A 350 -16.11 -9.35 18.99
N PRO A 351 -16.24 -8.66 17.83
CA PRO A 351 -16.35 -9.33 16.54
C PRO A 351 -15.11 -10.20 16.25
N LYS A 352 -15.32 -11.32 15.56
CA LYS A 352 -14.26 -12.31 15.29
C LYS A 352 -14.14 -12.58 13.80
N GLY A 353 -12.90 -12.48 13.31
CA GLY A 353 -12.51 -12.96 12.00
C GLY A 353 -12.67 -14.46 11.82
N LYS A 354 -12.39 -14.93 10.60
CA LYS A 354 -12.36 -16.37 10.29
C LYS A 354 -11.04 -17.04 10.68
N ASP A 355 -9.99 -16.25 10.81
CA ASP A 355 -8.61 -16.71 11.02
C ASP A 355 -8.32 -16.73 12.52
N MET A 356 -8.95 -17.68 13.21
CA MET A 356 -8.80 -17.95 14.65
C MET A 356 -7.44 -18.59 14.98
N GLU A 357 -6.35 -17.86 14.73
CA GLU A 357 -4.97 -18.26 15.07
C GLU A 357 -4.31 -17.37 16.15
N GLU A 358 -5.02 -16.36 16.67
CA GLU A 358 -4.49 -15.47 17.71
C GLU A 358 -4.78 -15.94 19.15
N ASP A 359 -3.76 -16.50 19.80
CA ASP A 359 -3.78 -16.73 21.25
C ASP A 359 -3.76 -15.40 22.03
N TRP A 360 -4.65 -15.29 23.03
CA TRP A 360 -4.75 -14.13 23.92
C TRP A 360 -4.23 -14.47 25.32
N THR A 361 -3.10 -13.86 25.70
CA THR A 361 -2.44 -14.07 27.00
C THR A 361 -2.39 -12.79 27.82
N LEU A 362 -2.29 -12.92 29.15
CA LEU A 362 -2.12 -11.75 30.04
C LEU A 362 -0.85 -10.96 29.73
N ASP A 363 0.26 -11.62 29.44
CA ASP A 363 1.50 -10.94 29.04
C ASP A 363 1.33 -10.11 27.76
N ARG A 364 0.56 -10.63 26.78
CA ARG A 364 0.19 -9.89 25.57
C ARG A 364 -0.68 -8.68 25.91
N TRP A 365 -1.74 -8.86 26.70
CA TRP A 365 -2.64 -7.80 27.15
C TRP A 365 -1.89 -6.65 27.84
N TYR A 366 -1.06 -6.96 28.85
CA TYR A 366 -0.26 -5.97 29.58
C TYR A 366 0.82 -5.27 28.71
N SER A 367 1.23 -5.88 27.59
CA SER A 367 2.19 -5.27 26.66
C SER A 367 1.55 -4.29 25.66
N MET A 368 0.23 -4.33 25.48
CA MET A 368 -0.47 -3.50 24.50
C MET A 368 -0.67 -2.08 25.02
N ASN A 369 -0.43 -1.09 24.14
CA ASN A 369 -0.86 0.27 24.41
C ASN A 369 -2.39 0.41 24.19
N PRO A 370 -3.06 1.39 24.83
CA PRO A 370 -4.51 1.54 24.73
C PRO A 370 -5.07 1.68 23.32
N LEU A 371 -4.37 2.32 22.37
CA LEU A 371 -4.82 2.44 20.99
C LEU A 371 -4.81 1.08 20.27
N THR A 372 -3.85 0.21 20.57
CA THR A 372 -3.82 -1.17 20.07
C THR A 372 -4.94 -2.02 20.67
N VAL A 373 -5.33 -1.80 21.94
CA VAL A 373 -6.50 -2.46 22.54
C VAL A 373 -7.82 -1.97 21.90
N VAL A 374 -7.97 -0.66 21.67
CA VAL A 374 -9.13 -0.10 20.95
C VAL A 374 -9.22 -0.64 19.51
N ARG A 375 -8.09 -0.86 18.84
CA ARG A 375 -8.08 -1.54 17.53
C ARG A 375 -8.52 -3.00 17.63
N ALA A 376 -8.03 -3.76 18.62
CA ALA A 376 -8.42 -5.16 18.80
C ALA A 376 -9.93 -5.33 19.07
N TYR A 377 -10.56 -4.45 19.87
CA TYR A 377 -12.02 -4.45 20.08
C TYR A 377 -12.86 -4.16 18.82
N LEU A 378 -12.25 -3.61 17.77
CA LEU A 378 -12.90 -3.16 16.55
C LEU A 378 -12.37 -3.88 15.30
N ASP A 379 -11.51 -4.89 15.47
CA ASP A 379 -10.93 -5.64 14.36
C ASP A 379 -11.98 -6.55 13.71
N ASP A 380 -11.85 -6.80 12.41
CA ASP A 380 -12.87 -7.45 11.56
C ASP A 380 -14.30 -6.84 11.63
N SER A 381 -14.52 -5.72 12.33
CA SER A 381 -15.85 -5.14 12.53
C SER A 381 -16.40 -4.53 11.22
N PRO A 382 -17.60 -4.96 10.74
CA PRO A 382 -18.18 -4.34 9.55
C PRO A 382 -18.66 -2.92 9.89
N PRO A 383 -18.51 -1.94 8.98
CA PRO A 383 -18.57 -0.51 9.32
C PRO A 383 -19.88 -0.07 9.98
N HIS A 384 -21.02 -0.67 9.61
CA HIS A 384 -22.34 -0.38 10.20
C HIS A 384 -22.48 -0.81 11.68
N SER A 385 -21.63 -1.73 12.15
CA SER A 385 -21.62 -2.23 13.55
C SER A 385 -20.61 -1.49 14.43
N LEU A 386 -19.65 -0.81 13.82
CA LEU A 386 -18.53 -0.12 14.47
C LEU A 386 -19.01 0.87 15.57
N PRO A 387 -20.08 1.67 15.39
CA PRO A 387 -20.62 2.52 16.45
C PRO A 387 -21.10 1.76 17.69
N HIS A 388 -21.73 0.60 17.51
CA HIS A 388 -22.22 -0.22 18.62
C HIS A 388 -21.05 -0.78 19.44
N TYR A 389 -20.02 -1.31 18.78
CA TYR A 389 -18.81 -1.78 19.47
C TYR A 389 -18.02 -0.63 20.13
N ILE A 390 -18.01 0.57 19.56
CA ILE A 390 -17.44 1.74 20.26
C ILE A 390 -18.22 2.03 21.56
N LEU A 391 -19.54 2.10 21.50
CA LEU A 391 -20.37 2.45 22.65
C LEU A 391 -20.31 1.39 23.77
N HIS A 392 -20.26 0.09 23.44
CA HIS A 392 -20.36 -1.01 24.42
C HIS A 392 -19.04 -1.71 24.78
N LEU A 393 -17.96 -1.55 24.01
CA LEU A 393 -16.65 -2.14 24.31
C LEU A 393 -15.59 -1.05 24.56
N VAL A 394 -15.44 -0.11 23.63
CA VAL A 394 -14.36 0.90 23.67
C VAL A 394 -14.59 1.97 24.74
N LEU A 395 -15.79 2.55 24.85
CA LEU A 395 -16.04 3.58 25.86
C LEU A 395 -15.95 3.05 27.30
N PRO A 396 -16.49 1.86 27.66
CA PRO A 396 -16.26 1.26 28.98
C PRO A 396 -14.77 0.99 29.25
N TYR A 397 -14.01 0.48 28.28
CA TYR A 397 -12.56 0.29 28.42
C TYR A 397 -11.83 1.61 28.72
N LEU A 398 -12.12 2.67 27.97
CA LEU A 398 -11.50 3.99 28.18
C LEU A 398 -11.90 4.62 29.53
N PHE A 399 -13.15 4.41 29.99
CA PHE A 399 -13.60 4.86 31.31
C PHE A 399 -12.87 4.14 32.45
N VAL A 400 -12.61 2.83 32.34
CA VAL A 400 -11.80 2.10 33.33
C VAL A 400 -10.36 2.61 33.36
N LEU A 401 -9.77 2.98 32.21
CA LEU A 401 -8.44 3.61 32.18
C LEU A 401 -8.42 4.98 32.87
N GLU A 402 -9.44 5.82 32.67
CA GLU A 402 -9.57 7.11 33.36
C GLU A 402 -9.74 6.92 34.88
N ALA A 403 -10.62 6.01 35.32
CA ALA A 403 -10.80 5.69 36.73
C ALA A 403 -9.52 5.13 37.39
N ARG A 404 -8.72 4.32 36.68
CA ARG A 404 -7.40 3.87 37.13
C ARG A 404 -6.40 5.02 37.26
N ALA A 405 -6.41 5.98 36.32
CA ALA A 405 -5.56 7.17 36.37
C ALA A 405 -5.92 8.09 37.56
N GLU A 406 -7.21 8.23 37.86
CA GLU A 406 -7.68 8.93 39.07
C GLU A 406 -7.26 8.19 40.35
N ARG A 407 -7.51 6.87 40.45
CA ARG A 407 -7.13 6.05 41.62
C ARG A 407 -5.62 6.07 41.92
N THR A 408 -4.79 6.16 40.89
CA THR A 408 -3.32 6.25 41.03
C THR A 408 -2.80 7.67 41.26
N GLY A 409 -3.67 8.68 41.30
CA GLY A 409 -3.32 10.07 41.61
C GLY A 409 -2.75 10.85 40.42
N ALA A 410 -2.93 10.38 39.19
CA ALA A 410 -2.46 10.99 37.96
C ALA A 410 -3.60 11.19 36.93
N PRO A 411 -4.65 11.98 37.26
CA PRO A 411 -5.83 12.13 36.41
C PRO A 411 -5.50 12.80 35.07
N ASP A 412 -5.86 12.12 33.97
CA ASP A 412 -5.86 12.66 32.61
C ASP A 412 -7.29 12.67 32.04
N PRO A 413 -8.06 13.76 32.19
CA PRO A 413 -9.41 13.89 31.65
C PRO A 413 -9.44 14.08 30.12
N SER A 414 -8.29 13.98 29.44
CA SER A 414 -8.21 13.92 27.97
C SER A 414 -7.97 12.50 27.45
N LEU A 415 -7.82 11.49 28.32
CA LEU A 415 -7.35 10.16 27.92
C LEU A 415 -8.33 9.48 26.95
N SER A 416 -9.62 9.42 27.28
CA SER A 416 -10.64 8.81 26.43
C SER A 416 -10.76 9.51 25.08
N THR A 417 -10.94 10.82 25.07
CA THR A 417 -11.09 11.62 23.83
C THR A 417 -9.84 11.56 22.97
N ARG A 418 -8.64 11.66 23.55
CA ARG A 418 -7.36 11.57 22.83
C ARG A 418 -7.17 10.22 22.14
N ILE A 419 -7.46 9.10 22.81
CA ILE A 419 -7.32 7.76 22.22
C ILE A 419 -8.40 7.52 21.15
N LEU A 420 -9.65 7.92 21.42
CA LEU A 420 -10.77 7.79 20.48
C LEU A 420 -10.54 8.62 19.21
N TYR A 421 -10.12 9.88 19.33
CA TYR A 421 -9.81 10.73 18.19
C TYR A 421 -8.58 10.20 17.42
N GLU A 422 -7.57 9.65 18.10
CA GLU A 422 -6.42 9.02 17.44
C GLU A 422 -6.80 7.73 16.68
N TYR A 423 -7.77 6.96 17.15
CA TYR A 423 -8.36 5.87 16.37
C TYR A 423 -9.09 6.40 15.11
N ILE A 424 -9.95 7.40 15.26
CA ILE A 424 -10.71 8.00 14.13
C ILE A 424 -9.77 8.59 13.07
N LEU A 425 -8.66 9.21 13.48
CA LEU A 425 -7.65 9.77 12.58
C LEU A 425 -6.68 8.73 11.98
N THR A 426 -6.84 7.44 12.30
CA THR A 426 -6.00 6.35 11.76
C THR A 426 -6.78 5.16 11.20
N THR A 427 -8.11 5.22 11.15
CA THR A 427 -8.98 4.22 10.49
C THR A 427 -9.30 4.61 9.04
N SER A 428 -10.02 3.77 8.29
CA SER A 428 -10.43 4.10 6.92
C SER A 428 -11.47 5.22 6.88
N ILE A 429 -11.57 5.95 5.76
CA ILE A 429 -12.54 7.05 5.65
C ILE A 429 -14.00 6.56 5.66
N GLU A 430 -14.25 5.32 5.21
CA GLU A 430 -15.55 4.65 5.35
C GLU A 430 -15.91 4.38 6.82
N ASN A 431 -14.96 3.86 7.61
CA ASN A 431 -15.15 3.64 9.05
C ASN A 431 -15.35 4.96 9.79
N ALA A 432 -14.56 5.98 9.47
CA ALA A 432 -14.70 7.32 10.04
C ALA A 432 -16.09 7.91 9.73
N ALA A 433 -16.60 7.76 8.50
CA ALA A 433 -17.92 8.28 8.10
C ALA A 433 -19.06 7.71 8.95
N VAL A 434 -19.05 6.41 9.28
CA VAL A 434 -20.10 5.83 10.14
C VAL A 434 -19.96 6.29 11.60
N ILE A 435 -18.74 6.57 12.08
CA ILE A 435 -18.51 7.17 13.40
C ILE A 435 -19.03 8.62 13.46
N PHE A 436 -18.89 9.39 12.37
CA PHE A 436 -19.46 10.74 12.27
C PHE A 436 -21.00 10.71 12.17
N ASP A 437 -21.58 9.75 11.43
CA ASP A 437 -23.05 9.55 11.37
C ASP A 437 -23.63 9.25 12.75
N ALA A 438 -22.98 8.36 13.51
CA ALA A 438 -23.30 8.06 14.91
C ALA A 438 -22.91 9.17 15.92
N SER A 439 -22.28 10.26 15.46
CA SER A 439 -21.93 11.43 16.28
C SER A 439 -22.79 12.66 16.00
N LYS A 440 -23.72 12.60 15.02
CA LYS A 440 -24.57 13.72 14.58
C LYS A 440 -25.19 14.51 15.75
N PRO A 441 -25.11 15.86 15.74
CA PRO A 441 -25.70 16.70 16.80
C PRO A 441 -27.22 16.58 16.99
N THR A 442 -27.92 16.01 16.01
CA THR A 442 -29.37 15.68 16.10
C THR A 442 -29.67 14.47 16.98
N LEU A 443 -28.66 13.67 17.35
CA LEU A 443 -28.80 12.50 18.21
C LEU A 443 -28.70 12.89 19.70
N PRO A 444 -29.39 12.18 20.62
CA PRO A 444 -29.22 12.37 22.06
C PRO A 444 -27.76 12.20 22.49
N ALA A 445 -27.26 13.07 23.37
CA ALA A 445 -25.86 13.09 23.81
C ALA A 445 -25.36 11.80 24.51
N ALA A 446 -26.27 10.91 24.90
CA ALA A 446 -25.95 9.57 25.41
C ALA A 446 -25.58 8.56 24.31
N HIS A 447 -26.06 8.76 23.07
CA HIS A 447 -25.79 7.88 21.92
C HIS A 447 -24.66 8.44 21.02
N ARG A 448 -24.27 9.71 21.18
CA ARG A 448 -23.20 10.34 20.41
C ARG A 448 -21.83 9.84 20.86
N ILE A 449 -21.03 9.36 19.90
CA ILE A 449 -19.62 8.97 20.14
C ILE A 449 -18.78 10.23 20.40
N ILE A 450 -18.75 11.18 19.46
CA ILE A 450 -18.16 12.50 19.69
C ILE A 450 -19.24 13.42 20.27
N LYS A 451 -19.08 13.79 21.55
CA LYS A 451 -20.05 14.58 22.32
C LYS A 451 -19.87 16.09 22.19
N ASN A 452 -18.68 16.56 21.80
CA ASN A 452 -18.38 17.98 21.60
C ASN A 452 -18.47 18.34 20.11
N ASP A 453 -19.30 19.33 19.78
CA ASP A 453 -19.55 19.78 18.40
C ASP A 453 -18.30 20.39 17.76
N GLU A 454 -17.51 21.16 18.52
CA GLU A 454 -16.27 21.74 18.01
C GLU A 454 -15.23 20.66 17.67
N ASP A 455 -15.06 19.67 18.56
CA ASP A 455 -14.08 18.59 18.35
C ASP A 455 -14.49 17.67 17.20
N MET A 456 -15.79 17.45 17.01
CA MET A 456 -16.32 16.73 15.84
C MET A 456 -15.85 17.39 14.54
N VAL A 457 -15.90 18.72 14.46
CA VAL A 457 -15.40 19.48 13.30
C VAL A 457 -13.87 19.48 13.21
N ARG A 458 -13.15 19.66 14.33
CA ARG A 458 -11.66 19.59 14.36
C ARG A 458 -11.14 18.25 13.85
N VAL A 459 -11.75 17.14 14.30
CA VAL A 459 -11.39 15.77 13.90
C VAL A 459 -11.84 15.49 12.46
N ALA A 460 -13.01 15.96 12.02
CA ALA A 460 -13.46 15.82 10.64
C ALA A 460 -12.55 16.55 9.64
N LEU A 461 -12.20 17.82 9.90
CA LEU A 461 -11.27 18.59 9.08
C LEU A 461 -9.90 17.90 8.99
N ALA A 462 -9.36 17.44 10.14
CA ALA A 462 -8.10 16.71 10.20
C ALA A 462 -8.13 15.37 9.43
N CYS A 463 -9.26 14.63 9.49
CA CYS A 463 -9.47 13.38 8.76
C CYS A 463 -9.58 13.62 7.24
N LEU A 464 -10.38 14.62 6.82
CA LEU A 464 -10.65 14.92 5.42
C LEU A 464 -9.41 15.47 4.70
N TYR A 465 -8.70 16.44 5.29
CA TYR A 465 -7.44 16.95 4.73
C TYR A 465 -6.28 15.96 4.89
N GLY A 466 -6.36 15.03 5.85
CA GLY A 466 -5.39 13.94 6.00
C GLY A 466 -5.55 12.83 4.94
N SER A 467 -6.68 12.77 4.24
CA SER A 467 -7.01 11.70 3.31
C SER A 467 -6.17 11.74 2.02
N ASP A 468 -5.74 10.54 1.59
CA ASP A 468 -5.11 10.27 0.30
C ASP A 468 -6.13 9.98 -0.81
N SER A 469 -7.43 9.88 -0.48
CA SER A 469 -8.46 9.42 -1.41
C SER A 469 -8.69 10.37 -2.60
N LEU A 470 -8.95 9.76 -3.76
CA LEU A 470 -9.23 10.45 -5.03
C LEU A 470 -10.64 10.20 -5.56
N SER A 471 -11.39 9.26 -4.95
CA SER A 471 -12.63 8.72 -5.49
C SER A 471 -13.80 8.69 -4.50
N GLU A 472 -13.55 8.69 -3.20
CA GLU A 472 -14.58 8.50 -2.15
C GLU A 472 -15.32 9.80 -1.81
N TRP A 473 -15.58 10.64 -2.83
CA TRP A 473 -16.30 11.92 -2.69
C TRP A 473 -17.65 11.79 -1.99
N PRO A 474 -18.51 10.79 -2.29
CA PRO A 474 -19.75 10.59 -1.53
C PRO A 474 -19.50 10.34 -0.04
N THR A 475 -18.45 9.59 0.32
CA THR A 475 -18.08 9.33 1.72
C THR A 475 -17.57 10.59 2.42
N MET A 476 -16.81 11.43 1.71
CA MET A 476 -16.34 12.72 2.23
C MET A 476 -17.48 13.74 2.41
N SER A 477 -18.42 13.80 1.46
CA SER A 477 -19.65 14.60 1.60
C SER A 477 -20.55 14.08 2.71
N ASN A 478 -20.68 12.76 2.88
CA ASN A 478 -21.43 12.17 4.00
C ASN A 478 -20.82 12.59 5.36
N ILE A 479 -19.49 12.64 5.50
CA ILE A 479 -18.83 13.15 6.70
C ILE A 479 -19.22 14.61 6.95
N PHE A 480 -19.19 15.46 5.91
CA PHE A 480 -19.56 16.86 5.99
C PHE A 480 -21.05 17.06 6.39
N GLU A 481 -21.97 16.27 5.83
CA GLU A 481 -23.40 16.26 6.19
C GLU A 481 -23.68 15.81 7.64
N CYS A 482 -22.69 15.27 8.36
CA CYS A 482 -22.83 14.93 9.78
C CYS A 482 -22.54 16.10 10.73
N LEU A 483 -21.92 17.18 10.25
CA LEU A 483 -21.30 18.20 11.09
C LEU A 483 -22.33 19.22 11.64
N PRO A 484 -22.03 19.87 12.80
CA PRO A 484 -22.86 20.93 13.35
C PRO A 484 -22.94 22.14 12.41
N VAL A 485 -24.13 22.75 12.37
CA VAL A 485 -24.35 24.10 11.81
C VAL A 485 -24.53 25.05 12.98
N TRP A 486 -23.76 26.14 12.99
CA TRP A 486 -23.81 27.16 14.04
C TRP A 486 -24.44 28.45 13.51
N ASP A 487 -25.50 28.95 14.17
CA ASP A 487 -26.13 30.25 13.88
C ASP A 487 -25.27 31.41 14.41
N ILE A 488 -24.17 31.73 13.71
CA ILE A 488 -23.20 32.77 14.11
C ILE A 488 -23.48 34.07 13.33
N SER A 489 -23.47 35.21 14.05
CA SER A 489 -23.62 36.54 13.46
C SER A 489 -22.37 36.98 12.71
N LYS A 490 -22.51 37.29 11.42
CA LYS A 490 -21.41 37.70 10.50
C LYS A 490 -20.87 39.13 10.75
N ASP A 491 -20.71 39.51 12.01
CA ASP A 491 -20.20 40.83 12.46
C ASP A 491 -18.79 40.74 13.10
N GLU A 492 -18.14 39.56 13.03
CA GLU A 492 -16.88 39.25 13.74
C GLU A 492 -15.72 38.94 12.76
N ASP A 493 -15.33 39.92 11.94
CA ASP A 493 -14.25 39.87 10.92
C ASP A 493 -12.97 39.13 11.37
N ALA A 494 -12.62 39.21 12.67
CA ALA A 494 -11.39 38.68 13.23
C ALA A 494 -11.31 37.14 13.25
N ASP A 495 -12.46 36.44 13.29
CA ASP A 495 -12.49 34.97 13.34
C ASP A 495 -12.46 34.34 11.95
N GLU A 496 -12.84 35.07 10.89
CA GLU A 496 -12.59 34.68 9.50
C GLU A 496 -11.07 34.69 9.21
N ASP A 497 -10.38 35.79 9.56
CA ASP A 497 -8.92 35.97 9.44
C ASP A 497 -8.12 34.82 10.09
N ALA A 498 -8.59 34.28 11.21
CA ALA A 498 -7.95 33.17 11.93
C ALA A 498 -8.07 31.82 11.18
N ALA A 499 -9.22 31.52 10.59
CA ALA A 499 -9.41 30.33 9.76
C ALA A 499 -8.64 30.44 8.43
N ASP A 500 -8.70 31.58 7.76
CA ASP A 500 -7.93 31.82 6.53
C ASP A 500 -6.40 31.73 6.77
N THR A 501 -5.94 32.16 7.95
CA THR A 501 -4.53 32.03 8.39
C THR A 501 -4.15 30.58 8.67
N THR A 502 -4.94 29.81 9.41
CA THR A 502 -4.63 28.38 9.68
C THR A 502 -4.65 27.54 8.40
N ILE A 503 -5.63 27.75 7.52
CA ILE A 503 -5.71 27.10 6.19
C ILE A 503 -4.49 27.45 5.32
N ALA A 504 -4.02 28.70 5.37
CA ALA A 504 -2.78 29.11 4.69
C ALA A 504 -1.51 28.49 5.30
N SER A 505 -1.45 28.33 6.61
CA SER A 505 -0.35 27.65 7.31
C SER A 505 -0.32 26.15 7.01
N LEU A 506 -1.49 25.51 6.96
CA LEU A 506 -1.66 24.11 6.59
C LEU A 506 -1.19 23.83 5.16
N GLY A 507 -1.49 24.71 4.20
CA GLY A 507 -0.97 24.60 2.84
C GLY A 507 0.56 24.49 2.79
N ALA A 508 1.26 25.32 3.56
CA ALA A 508 2.73 25.31 3.65
C ALA A 508 3.31 24.17 4.51
N PHE A 509 2.51 23.56 5.39
CA PHE A 509 2.91 22.40 6.20
C PHE A 509 2.72 21.07 5.43
N VAL A 510 1.70 21.00 4.58
CA VAL A 510 1.33 19.79 3.83
C VAL A 510 2.04 19.71 2.46
N THR A 511 2.71 20.77 1.99
CA THR A 511 3.69 20.64 0.89
C THR A 511 4.88 19.76 1.32
N PRO A 512 5.15 18.61 0.67
CA PRO A 512 6.18 17.68 1.10
C PRO A 512 7.58 18.28 0.99
N ASN A 513 8.42 18.04 1.99
CA ASN A 513 9.75 18.62 2.10
C ASN A 513 10.77 17.54 2.55
N ILE A 514 12.06 17.81 2.37
CA ILE A 514 13.18 16.86 2.61
C ILE A 514 13.14 16.28 4.05
N ASN A 515 12.66 17.06 5.02
CA ASN A 515 12.58 16.66 6.42
C ASN A 515 11.23 15.99 6.81
N GLN A 516 10.20 16.08 5.97
CA GLN A 516 8.85 15.59 6.25
C GLN A 516 8.14 15.23 4.92
N PRO A 517 8.20 13.95 4.49
CA PRO A 517 7.63 13.52 3.22
C PRO A 517 6.10 13.32 3.27
N HIS A 518 5.55 13.06 4.46
CA HIS A 518 4.13 12.87 4.71
C HIS A 518 3.71 13.60 5.98
N CYS A 519 2.49 14.14 5.97
CA CYS A 519 1.80 14.72 7.12
C CYS A 519 0.68 13.76 7.53
N THR A 520 0.53 13.47 8.81
CA THR A 520 -0.56 12.60 9.30
C THR A 520 -1.78 13.42 9.72
N ALA A 521 -2.96 12.82 9.68
CA ALA A 521 -4.19 13.44 10.19
C ALA A 521 -4.07 13.87 11.67
N LYS A 522 -3.23 13.17 12.46
CA LYS A 522 -2.90 13.54 13.84
C LYS A 522 -2.12 14.87 13.93
N ASP A 523 -1.21 15.12 13.00
CA ASP A 523 -0.46 16.39 12.93
C ASP A 523 -1.39 17.55 12.52
N LEU A 524 -2.33 17.30 11.60
CA LEU A 524 -3.32 18.29 11.16
C LEU A 524 -4.25 18.75 12.28
N LEU A 525 -4.68 17.84 13.17
CA LEU A 525 -5.55 18.17 14.30
C LEU A 525 -5.00 19.31 15.17
N ILE A 526 -3.67 19.39 15.33
CA ILE A 526 -2.98 20.40 16.15
C ILE A 526 -3.25 21.83 15.63
N PHE A 527 -3.45 22.01 14.32
CA PHE A 527 -3.76 23.31 13.71
C PHE A 527 -5.23 23.74 13.91
N PHE A 528 -6.15 22.78 14.08
CA PHE A 528 -7.58 23.04 14.29
C PHE A 528 -7.97 23.17 15.78
N GLN A 529 -7.20 22.57 16.69
CA GLN A 529 -7.37 22.70 18.15
C GLN A 529 -7.55 24.14 18.68
N PRO A 530 -6.76 25.15 18.28
CA PRO A 530 -6.89 26.51 18.80
C PRO A 530 -8.03 27.35 18.21
N LEU A 531 -8.77 26.84 17.21
CA LEU A 531 -9.82 27.62 16.53
C LEU A 531 -11.14 27.65 17.32
N PRO A 532 -11.78 28.83 17.49
CA PRO A 532 -13.13 28.93 18.04
C PRO A 532 -14.20 28.49 17.04
N ALA A 533 -15.44 28.27 17.51
CA ALA A 533 -16.57 27.85 16.68
C ALA A 533 -16.82 28.73 15.44
N ALA A 534 -16.61 30.05 15.52
CA ALA A 534 -16.75 30.96 14.37
C ALA A 534 -15.71 30.67 13.27
N SER A 535 -14.43 30.57 13.63
CA SER A 535 -13.38 30.13 12.69
C SER A 535 -13.61 28.71 12.16
N LEU A 536 -14.14 27.80 12.99
CA LEU A 536 -14.52 26.46 12.53
C LEU A 536 -15.68 26.49 11.52
N SER A 537 -16.66 27.39 11.67
CA SER A 537 -17.73 27.57 10.67
C SER A 537 -17.21 28.09 9.33
N HIS A 538 -16.29 29.07 9.33
CA HIS A 538 -15.64 29.54 8.10
C HIS A 538 -14.77 28.45 7.45
N ALA A 539 -14.11 27.60 8.25
CA ALA A 539 -13.38 26.43 7.75
C ALA A 539 -14.31 25.37 7.12
N LEU A 540 -15.58 25.27 7.55
CA LEU A 540 -16.60 24.43 6.91
C LEU A 540 -17.13 25.04 5.61
N ASP A 541 -17.43 26.33 5.57
CA ASP A 541 -17.81 27.05 4.34
C ASP A 541 -16.72 26.91 3.25
N ILE A 542 -15.44 26.95 3.66
CA ILE A 542 -14.29 26.69 2.76
C ILE A 542 -14.21 25.22 2.33
N LEU A 543 -14.50 24.28 3.22
CA LEU A 543 -14.47 22.83 2.91
C LEU A 543 -15.57 22.45 1.91
N ASP A 544 -16.78 22.98 2.03
CA ASP A 544 -17.90 22.73 1.08
C ASP A 544 -17.50 23.10 -0.36
N VAL A 545 -16.95 24.30 -0.54
CA VAL A 545 -16.46 24.79 -1.83
C VAL A 545 -15.33 23.91 -2.40
N GLN A 546 -14.51 23.28 -1.55
CA GLN A 546 -13.45 22.36 -1.96
C GLN A 546 -13.96 20.95 -2.26
N LEU A 547 -14.94 20.43 -1.51
CA LEU A 547 -15.62 19.17 -1.78
C LEU A 547 -16.34 19.23 -3.14
N GLU A 548 -17.12 20.28 -3.37
CA GLU A 548 -17.80 20.49 -4.65
C GLU A 548 -16.79 20.66 -5.80
N SER A 549 -15.71 21.41 -5.57
CA SER A 549 -14.63 21.55 -6.57
C SER A 549 -13.95 20.21 -6.89
N GLY A 550 -13.76 19.36 -5.88
CA GLY A 550 -13.15 18.03 -6.01
C GLY A 550 -14.05 17.02 -6.74
N GLU A 551 -15.36 17.02 -6.46
CA GLU A 551 -16.33 16.21 -7.19
C GLU A 551 -16.35 16.61 -8.69
N ILE A 552 -16.34 17.91 -9.00
CA ILE A 552 -16.24 18.42 -10.37
C ILE A 552 -14.94 17.94 -11.04
N LEU A 553 -13.79 18.10 -10.37
CA LEU A 553 -12.50 17.66 -10.91
C LEU A 553 -12.47 16.13 -11.15
N SER A 554 -13.06 15.35 -10.24
CA SER A 554 -13.18 13.89 -10.37
C SER A 554 -14.11 13.49 -11.52
N ARG A 555 -15.26 14.17 -11.69
CA ARG A 555 -16.21 13.95 -12.80
C ARG A 555 -15.57 14.15 -14.18
N TRP A 556 -14.63 15.08 -14.30
CA TRP A 556 -13.86 15.32 -15.54
C TRP A 556 -12.54 14.53 -15.61
N GLY A 557 -12.39 13.47 -14.78
CA GLY A 557 -11.27 12.54 -14.82
C GLY A 557 -9.93 13.10 -14.33
N VAL A 558 -9.91 14.23 -13.62
CA VAL A 558 -8.69 14.83 -13.06
C VAL A 558 -8.84 15.02 -11.53
N PRO A 559 -9.10 13.94 -10.76
CA PRO A 559 -9.28 14.04 -9.32
C PRO A 559 -8.02 14.59 -8.63
N ALA A 560 -8.23 15.29 -7.52
CA ALA A 560 -7.19 15.82 -6.65
C ALA A 560 -7.60 15.56 -5.20
N PRO A 561 -6.69 15.14 -4.31
CA PRO A 561 -7.02 14.91 -2.89
C PRO A 561 -7.32 16.25 -2.22
N LEU A 562 -8.11 16.29 -1.14
CA LEU A 562 -8.52 17.54 -0.49
C LEU A 562 -7.33 18.44 -0.06
N ARG A 563 -6.21 17.84 0.36
CA ARG A 563 -4.98 18.60 0.65
C ARG A 563 -4.36 19.34 -0.54
N TRP A 564 -4.65 18.94 -1.78
CA TRP A 564 -4.15 19.66 -2.96
C TRP A 564 -4.73 21.08 -3.03
N PHE A 565 -5.96 21.31 -2.55
CA PHE A 565 -6.57 22.65 -2.52
C PHE A 565 -5.86 23.57 -1.51
N LEU A 566 -5.34 23.02 -0.41
CA LEU A 566 -4.51 23.74 0.55
C LEU A 566 -3.16 24.14 -0.06
N GLN A 567 -2.54 23.23 -0.83
CA GLN A 567 -1.25 23.45 -1.50
C GLN A 567 -1.39 24.45 -2.67
N SER A 568 -2.30 24.18 -3.61
CA SER A 568 -2.47 24.95 -4.84
C SER A 568 -3.19 26.29 -4.64
N GLY A 569 -3.84 26.51 -3.49
CA GLY A 569 -4.54 27.75 -3.15
C GLY A 569 -3.70 29.03 -3.18
N ARG A 570 -2.36 28.92 -3.33
CA ARG A 570 -1.44 30.05 -3.60
C ARG A 570 -0.51 29.83 -4.80
N ASP A 571 -0.52 28.68 -5.49
CA ASP A 571 0.31 28.45 -6.69
C ASP A 571 -0.54 28.46 -7.98
N VAL A 572 -0.49 29.61 -8.65
CA VAL A 572 -1.12 29.86 -9.95
C VAL A 572 -0.67 28.86 -11.02
N ASN A 573 0.54 28.30 -10.91
CA ASN A 573 1.08 27.34 -11.88
C ASN A 573 0.49 25.94 -11.68
N GLU A 574 0.27 25.50 -10.44
CA GLU A 574 -0.43 24.24 -10.17
C GLU A 574 -1.90 24.33 -10.59
N GLN A 575 -2.60 25.41 -10.23
CA GLN A 575 -3.98 25.65 -10.68
C GLN A 575 -4.06 25.63 -12.21
N ARG A 576 -3.12 26.32 -12.90
CA ARG A 576 -3.03 26.34 -14.36
C ARG A 576 -2.69 24.96 -14.94
N ALA A 577 -1.86 24.15 -14.27
CA ALA A 577 -1.54 22.80 -14.70
C ALA A 577 -2.75 21.85 -14.59
N TRP A 578 -3.52 21.91 -13.49
CA TRP A 578 -4.76 21.13 -13.34
C TRP A 578 -5.84 21.59 -14.34
N ALA A 579 -6.02 22.90 -14.55
CA ALA A 579 -6.93 23.42 -15.57
C ALA A 579 -6.56 22.94 -17.00
N ASN A 580 -5.26 22.89 -17.34
CA ASN A 580 -4.80 22.33 -18.61
C ASN A 580 -5.03 20.81 -18.71
N ARG A 581 -4.81 20.05 -17.63
CA ARG A 581 -5.13 18.60 -17.59
C ARG A 581 -6.62 18.37 -17.80
N MET A 582 -7.49 19.14 -17.13
CA MET A 582 -8.95 19.07 -17.24
C MET A 582 -9.41 19.33 -18.68
N ALA A 583 -8.99 20.46 -19.27
CA ALA A 583 -9.37 20.84 -20.62
C ALA A 583 -8.83 19.89 -21.72
N ARG A 584 -7.67 19.25 -21.52
CA ARG A 584 -7.09 18.28 -22.47
C ARG A 584 -7.60 16.86 -22.28
N ARG A 585 -7.79 16.39 -21.03
CA ARG A 585 -8.24 15.01 -20.75
C ARG A 585 -9.71 14.79 -21.12
N ALA A 586 -10.56 15.79 -20.88
CA ALA A 586 -11.95 15.81 -21.35
C ALA A 586 -12.07 15.84 -22.90
N GLY A 587 -10.95 15.93 -23.63
CA GLY A 587 -10.86 15.78 -25.07
C GLY A 587 -10.13 14.52 -25.54
N GLY A 588 -9.84 13.59 -24.61
CA GLY A 588 -9.04 12.40 -24.86
C GLY A 588 -9.76 11.32 -25.68
N LYS A 589 -8.99 10.30 -26.12
CA LYS A 589 -9.52 9.18 -26.93
C LYS A 589 -10.45 8.25 -26.14
N ASP A 590 -10.33 8.23 -24.82
CA ASP A 590 -11.07 7.33 -23.93
C ASP A 590 -12.43 7.93 -23.50
N ASP A 591 -12.49 9.26 -23.31
CA ASP A 591 -13.70 10.04 -23.02
C ASP A 591 -13.92 11.11 -24.10
N MET A 592 -14.41 10.69 -25.28
CA MET A 592 -14.72 11.65 -26.35
C MET A 592 -16.04 12.38 -26.09
N LEU A 593 -15.96 13.64 -25.65
CA LEU A 593 -17.07 14.58 -25.66
C LEU A 593 -17.42 14.93 -27.12
N ASN A 594 -18.48 14.29 -27.62
CA ASN A 594 -18.90 14.36 -29.04
C ASN A 594 -19.94 15.46 -29.29
N GLY A 595 -20.67 15.90 -28.27
CA GLY A 595 -21.72 16.90 -28.36
C GLY A 595 -21.21 18.31 -28.12
N LEU A 596 -21.81 19.30 -28.80
CA LEU A 596 -21.58 20.73 -28.51
C LEU A 596 -21.94 21.05 -27.05
N GLU A 597 -23.02 20.44 -26.54
CA GLU A 597 -23.50 20.59 -25.17
C GLU A 597 -22.49 20.11 -24.13
N ASP A 598 -21.84 18.96 -24.35
CA ASP A 598 -20.82 18.37 -23.46
C ASP A 598 -19.71 19.37 -23.12
N TRP A 599 -19.22 20.08 -24.14
CA TRP A 599 -18.20 21.12 -24.01
C TRP A 599 -18.72 22.38 -23.30
N GLU A 600 -20.03 22.64 -23.29
CA GLU A 600 -20.64 23.73 -22.49
C GLU A 600 -20.70 23.38 -21.02
N TRP A 601 -20.97 22.12 -20.68
CA TRP A 601 -20.89 21.64 -19.29
C TRP A 601 -19.46 21.77 -18.77
N LEU A 602 -18.46 21.34 -19.55
CA LEU A 602 -17.04 21.52 -19.20
C LEU A 602 -16.67 23.00 -19.00
N LEU A 603 -17.04 23.89 -19.93
CA LEU A 603 -16.76 25.33 -19.80
C LEU A 603 -17.44 25.94 -18.56
N LYS A 604 -18.71 25.57 -18.32
CA LYS A 604 -19.48 26.04 -17.15
C LYS A 604 -18.85 25.57 -15.84
N ASP A 605 -18.41 24.32 -15.77
CA ASP A 605 -17.75 23.75 -14.60
C ASP A 605 -16.37 24.38 -14.37
N MET A 606 -15.55 24.53 -15.41
CA MET A 606 -14.26 25.25 -15.32
C MET A 606 -14.42 26.71 -14.86
N LEU A 607 -15.48 27.40 -15.28
CA LEU A 607 -15.81 28.76 -14.81
C LEU A 607 -16.42 28.78 -13.40
N LYS A 608 -17.04 27.68 -12.95
CA LYS A 608 -17.51 27.52 -11.57
C LYS A 608 -16.34 27.32 -10.60
N LEU A 609 -15.31 26.59 -11.02
CA LEU A 609 -14.06 26.38 -10.27
C LEU A 609 -13.24 27.66 -10.03
N THR A 610 -13.56 28.79 -10.67
CA THR A 610 -13.04 30.14 -10.30
C THR A 610 -13.87 30.82 -9.20
N GLY A 611 -14.73 30.07 -8.50
CA GLY A 611 -15.62 30.54 -7.43
C GLY A 611 -16.43 31.79 -7.80
N ASN A 612 -17.00 31.79 -9.00
CA ASN A 612 -17.76 32.91 -9.59
C ASN A 612 -17.00 34.25 -9.71
N GLY A 613 -15.73 34.34 -9.33
CA GLY A 613 -14.91 35.56 -9.41
C GLY A 613 -14.76 36.34 -8.09
N ASP A 614 -15.21 35.79 -6.96
CA ASP A 614 -14.83 36.34 -5.65
C ASP A 614 -13.41 35.87 -5.26
N PRO A 615 -12.46 36.76 -4.99
CA PRO A 615 -11.08 36.39 -4.68
C PRO A 615 -10.90 35.74 -3.29
N SER A 616 -11.92 35.81 -2.43
CA SER A 616 -12.01 35.07 -1.17
C SER A 616 -12.44 33.61 -1.36
N SER A 617 -13.05 33.26 -2.50
CA SER A 617 -13.51 31.89 -2.75
C SER A 617 -12.33 30.92 -2.84
N ARG A 618 -12.28 29.93 -1.93
CA ARG A 618 -11.19 28.94 -1.89
C ARG A 618 -11.41 27.77 -2.87
N ALA A 619 -11.98 28.05 -4.05
CA ALA A 619 -12.23 27.08 -5.12
C ALA A 619 -10.95 26.70 -5.90
N ALA A 620 -10.97 25.59 -6.64
CA ALA A 620 -9.79 24.99 -7.29
C ALA A 620 -8.93 25.96 -8.12
N PHE A 621 -9.56 26.94 -8.77
CA PHE A 621 -8.91 27.88 -9.70
C PHE A 621 -9.09 29.35 -9.25
N CYS A 622 -9.12 29.60 -7.94
CA CYS A 622 -9.32 30.93 -7.35
C CYS A 622 -8.34 32.01 -7.83
N SER A 623 -7.12 31.63 -8.24
CA SER A 623 -6.08 32.54 -8.75
C SER A 623 -6.09 32.72 -10.27
N LEU A 624 -6.97 32.04 -11.01
CA LEU A 624 -7.06 32.14 -12.47
C LEU A 624 -8.21 33.03 -12.91
N THR A 625 -7.93 33.97 -13.81
CA THR A 625 -8.98 34.80 -14.39
C THR A 625 -9.90 33.99 -15.30
N LYS A 626 -11.17 34.42 -15.42
CA LYS A 626 -12.15 33.79 -16.34
C LYS A 626 -11.72 33.83 -17.81
N GLU A 627 -10.89 34.81 -18.17
CA GLU A 627 -10.28 34.91 -19.51
C GLU A 627 -9.16 33.88 -19.71
N GLU A 628 -8.27 33.69 -18.72
CA GLU A 628 -7.28 32.60 -18.74
C GLU A 628 -7.95 31.23 -18.80
N ILE A 629 -8.98 30.99 -17.99
CA ILE A 629 -9.76 29.74 -17.98
C ILE A 629 -10.39 29.49 -19.36
N SER A 630 -10.99 30.52 -19.96
CA SER A 630 -11.57 30.44 -21.31
C SER A 630 -10.50 30.18 -22.39
N SER A 631 -9.29 30.70 -22.21
CA SER A 631 -8.13 30.48 -23.09
C SER A 631 -7.57 29.05 -22.96
N ILE A 632 -7.46 28.53 -21.73
CA ILE A 632 -7.05 27.16 -21.44
C ILE A 632 -8.08 26.15 -21.98
N PHE A 633 -9.37 26.43 -21.78
CA PHE A 633 -10.47 25.66 -22.36
C PHE A 633 -10.39 25.61 -23.89
N LEU A 634 -10.18 26.76 -24.55
CA LEU A 634 -10.04 26.81 -26.01
C LEU A 634 -8.82 26.03 -26.50
N SER A 635 -7.68 26.12 -25.79
CA SER A 635 -6.47 25.35 -26.08
C SER A 635 -6.71 23.84 -25.98
N GLY A 636 -7.40 23.39 -24.92
CA GLY A 636 -7.84 22.00 -24.75
C GLY A 636 -8.75 21.53 -25.88
N LEU A 637 -9.85 22.26 -26.13
CA LEU A 637 -10.81 21.97 -27.20
C LEU A 637 -10.14 21.91 -28.58
N LEU A 638 -9.24 22.84 -28.92
CA LEU A 638 -8.52 22.81 -30.20
C LEU A 638 -7.55 21.61 -30.29
N SER A 639 -6.92 21.19 -29.19
CA SER A 639 -6.02 20.02 -29.18
C SER A 639 -6.72 18.68 -29.50
N THR A 640 -8.05 18.64 -29.43
CA THR A 640 -8.85 17.46 -29.83
C THR A 640 -9.06 17.32 -31.35
N GLY A 641 -8.91 18.41 -32.10
CA GLY A 641 -9.33 18.49 -33.50
C GLY A 641 -10.83 18.82 -33.72
N ASN A 642 -11.63 19.05 -32.67
CA ASN A 642 -13.06 19.40 -32.78
C ASN A 642 -13.31 20.86 -33.20
N PHE A 643 -12.67 21.29 -34.30
CA PHE A 643 -12.70 22.67 -34.81
C PHE A 643 -14.11 23.20 -35.11
N GLY A 644 -15.05 22.32 -35.49
CA GLY A 644 -16.46 22.69 -35.68
C GLY A 644 -17.15 23.15 -34.39
N VAL A 645 -16.87 22.48 -33.27
CA VAL A 645 -17.38 22.88 -31.94
C VAL A 645 -16.73 24.20 -31.52
N ALA A 646 -15.41 24.34 -31.63
CA ALA A 646 -14.69 25.58 -31.34
C ALA A 646 -15.27 26.79 -32.11
N LYS A 647 -15.52 26.61 -33.41
CA LYS A 647 -16.10 27.66 -34.27
C LYS A 647 -17.53 28.03 -33.86
N SER A 648 -18.34 27.07 -33.42
CA SER A 648 -19.68 27.36 -32.88
C SER A 648 -19.62 28.12 -31.54
N MET A 649 -18.74 27.73 -30.61
CA MET A 649 -18.67 28.39 -29.29
C MET A 649 -18.20 29.85 -29.37
N LEU A 650 -17.30 30.14 -30.32
CA LEU A 650 -16.79 31.48 -30.60
C LEU A 650 -17.80 32.36 -31.36
N TYR A 651 -18.39 31.85 -32.45
CA TYR A 651 -19.06 32.69 -33.46
C TYR A 651 -20.57 32.52 -33.59
N ASP A 652 -21.19 31.54 -32.91
CA ASP A 652 -22.65 31.37 -32.97
C ASP A 652 -23.37 32.44 -32.14
N ARG A 653 -24.68 32.63 -32.41
CA ARG A 653 -25.50 33.80 -31.97
C ARG A 653 -25.61 34.05 -30.46
N ARG A 654 -24.99 33.22 -29.62
CA ARG A 654 -24.95 33.35 -28.16
C ARG A 654 -23.57 33.72 -27.60
N HIS A 655 -22.49 33.66 -28.41
CA HIS A 655 -21.09 33.91 -28.01
C HIS A 655 -20.76 33.33 -26.62
N LYS A 656 -20.76 32.00 -26.54
CA LYS A 656 -20.65 31.27 -25.27
C LYS A 656 -19.25 31.37 -24.67
N LEU A 657 -18.24 31.37 -25.53
CA LEU A 657 -16.88 31.78 -25.17
C LEU A 657 -16.69 33.26 -25.51
N LYS A 658 -16.09 34.03 -24.59
CA LYS A 658 -15.75 35.44 -24.80
C LYS A 658 -14.25 35.63 -24.58
N LEU A 659 -13.53 35.91 -25.65
CA LEU A 659 -12.10 36.18 -25.67
C LEU A 659 -11.81 37.31 -26.67
N ALA A 660 -10.73 38.05 -26.46
CA ALA A 660 -10.22 38.99 -27.44
C ALA A 660 -9.73 38.25 -28.71
N PRO A 661 -9.89 38.82 -29.92
CA PRO A 661 -9.43 38.18 -31.16
C PRO A 661 -7.93 37.88 -31.16
N GLU A 662 -7.14 38.73 -30.49
CA GLU A 662 -5.69 38.57 -30.28
C GLU A 662 -5.35 37.29 -29.48
N ILE A 663 -6.16 36.96 -28.46
CA ILE A 663 -5.98 35.75 -27.65
C ILE A 663 -6.40 34.52 -28.47
N ILE A 664 -7.51 34.62 -29.21
CA ILE A 664 -7.98 33.54 -30.10
C ILE A 664 -6.92 33.22 -31.17
N GLU A 665 -6.35 34.25 -31.82
CA GLU A 665 -5.23 34.09 -32.76
C GLU A 665 -4.03 33.41 -32.10
N ALA A 666 -3.58 33.89 -30.94
CA ALA A 666 -2.42 33.36 -30.23
C ALA A 666 -2.60 31.87 -29.85
N VAL A 667 -3.76 31.49 -29.34
CA VAL A 667 -4.08 30.10 -28.98
C VAL A 667 -4.16 29.21 -30.23
N CYS A 668 -4.83 29.66 -31.30
CA CYS A 668 -4.92 28.88 -32.55
C CYS A 668 -3.54 28.68 -33.19
N LEU A 669 -2.65 29.68 -33.16
CA LEU A 669 -1.27 29.56 -33.61
C LEU A 669 -0.45 28.60 -32.73
N ALA A 670 -0.66 28.57 -31.42
CA ALA A 670 -0.01 27.64 -30.52
C ALA A 670 -0.42 26.18 -30.78
N CYS A 671 -1.74 25.90 -30.84
CA CYS A 671 -2.26 24.56 -31.13
C CYS A 671 -1.86 24.09 -32.53
N SER A 672 -1.91 24.95 -33.55
CA SER A 672 -1.44 24.64 -34.92
C SER A 672 0.04 24.27 -34.94
N ARG A 673 0.87 24.94 -34.12
CA ARG A 673 2.29 24.61 -33.99
C ARG A 673 2.50 23.25 -33.31
N GLU A 674 1.80 22.99 -32.21
CA GLU A 674 1.84 21.70 -31.50
C GLU A 674 1.44 20.52 -32.39
N PHE A 675 0.37 20.65 -33.20
CA PHE A 675 0.01 19.62 -34.18
C PHE A 675 1.08 19.40 -35.25
N PHE A 676 1.69 20.48 -35.76
CA PHE A 676 2.74 20.41 -36.78
C PHE A 676 4.04 19.78 -36.25
N ASP A 677 4.48 20.13 -35.04
CA ASP A 677 5.74 19.64 -34.47
C ASP A 677 5.66 18.15 -34.08
N ASN A 678 4.46 17.67 -33.71
CA ASN A 678 4.19 16.25 -33.48
C ASN A 678 3.96 15.44 -34.77
N ALA A 679 3.85 16.08 -35.94
CA ALA A 679 3.37 15.40 -37.15
C ALA A 679 4.41 14.45 -37.78
N SER A 680 4.02 13.18 -37.93
CA SER A 680 4.84 12.14 -38.58
C SER A 680 4.99 12.30 -40.11
N SER A 681 4.19 13.15 -40.75
CA SER A 681 4.22 13.39 -42.20
C SER A 681 3.85 14.83 -42.52
N GLY A 682 4.64 15.50 -43.37
CA GLY A 682 4.41 16.89 -43.77
C GLY A 682 3.16 17.15 -44.64
N ASN A 683 2.38 16.12 -45.00
CA ASN A 683 1.24 16.24 -45.91
C ASN A 683 0.05 16.96 -45.24
N TYR A 684 -0.24 18.20 -45.65
CA TYR A 684 -1.32 19.03 -45.08
C TYR A 684 -2.75 18.48 -45.23
N LYS A 685 -2.94 17.34 -45.92
CA LYS A 685 -4.21 16.63 -46.06
C LYS A 685 -4.36 15.40 -45.17
N PHE A 686 -3.32 15.03 -44.40
CA PHE A 686 -3.28 13.79 -43.64
C PHE A 686 -2.69 13.98 -42.23
N GLY A 687 -3.19 13.20 -41.28
CA GLY A 687 -2.71 13.21 -39.89
C GLY A 687 -2.74 14.60 -39.26
N ASP A 688 -1.79 14.83 -38.37
CA ASP A 688 -1.71 16.03 -37.53
C ASP A 688 -1.39 17.29 -38.35
N MET A 689 -0.73 17.17 -39.50
CA MET A 689 -0.58 18.28 -40.46
C MET A 689 -1.91 18.75 -41.07
N ARG A 690 -2.93 17.89 -41.12
CA ARG A 690 -4.29 18.32 -41.48
C ARG A 690 -4.93 19.09 -40.33
N LEU A 691 -4.79 18.60 -39.10
CA LEU A 691 -5.31 19.27 -37.89
C LEU A 691 -4.64 20.63 -37.67
N ALA A 692 -3.32 20.74 -37.89
CA ALA A 692 -2.57 21.99 -37.87
C ALA A 692 -3.12 23.02 -38.87
N TYR A 693 -3.57 22.57 -40.04
CA TYR A 693 -4.15 23.41 -41.08
C TYR A 693 -5.61 23.81 -40.77
N GLU A 694 -6.45 22.84 -40.38
CA GLU A 694 -7.86 23.02 -40.02
C GLU A 694 -8.02 23.92 -38.78
N CYS A 695 -7.09 23.84 -37.81
CA CYS A 695 -7.02 24.73 -36.64
C CYS A 695 -6.88 26.22 -37.02
N LEU A 696 -6.23 26.52 -38.16
CA LEU A 696 -6.07 27.89 -38.66
C LEU A 696 -7.27 28.40 -39.47
N GLU A 697 -8.28 27.55 -39.72
CA GLU A 697 -9.56 27.94 -40.33
C GLU A 697 -10.64 28.26 -39.27
N VAL A 698 -10.33 28.14 -37.97
CA VAL A 698 -11.19 28.56 -36.85
C VAL A 698 -11.21 30.10 -36.67
N PRO A 699 -10.07 30.79 -36.50
CA PRO A 699 -10.03 32.25 -36.27
C PRO A 699 -10.35 33.09 -37.53
N GLU A 700 -10.45 34.41 -37.35
CA GLU A 700 -10.49 35.36 -38.46
C GLU A 700 -9.12 35.49 -39.16
N SER A 701 -9.12 35.84 -40.45
CA SER A 701 -7.93 35.73 -41.30
C SER A 701 -6.91 36.86 -41.08
N SER A 702 -5.95 36.64 -40.18
CA SER A 702 -4.81 37.53 -39.91
C SER A 702 -3.60 37.25 -40.82
N GLU A 703 -2.70 38.23 -40.97
CA GLU A 703 -1.48 38.09 -41.79
C GLU A 703 -0.51 37.04 -41.23
N THR A 704 -0.48 36.88 -39.92
CA THR A 704 0.25 35.84 -39.16
C THR A 704 -0.26 34.44 -39.48
N ILE A 705 -1.58 34.25 -39.41
CA ILE A 705 -2.29 33.00 -39.72
C ILE A 705 -2.03 32.61 -41.19
N LEU A 706 -2.17 33.56 -42.12
CA LEU A 706 -1.91 33.32 -43.54
C LEU A 706 -0.46 32.87 -43.80
N LYS A 707 0.53 33.43 -43.08
CA LYS A 707 1.94 33.00 -43.18
C LYS A 707 2.17 31.58 -42.65
N GLU A 708 1.56 31.19 -41.53
CA GLU A 708 1.67 29.81 -41.01
C GLU A 708 0.92 28.82 -41.93
N MET A 709 -0.24 29.20 -42.49
CA MET A 709 -0.95 28.41 -43.52
C MET A 709 -0.18 28.26 -44.83
N GLU A 710 0.55 29.28 -45.28
CA GLU A 710 1.46 29.19 -46.43
C GLU A 710 2.68 28.31 -46.10
N PHE A 711 3.24 28.41 -44.89
CA PHE A 711 4.35 27.57 -44.43
C PHE A 711 3.97 26.08 -44.30
N ILE A 712 2.75 25.76 -43.85
CA ILE A 712 2.19 24.40 -43.88
C ILE A 712 2.13 23.85 -45.32
N LYS A 713 1.70 24.68 -46.28
CA LYS A 713 1.67 24.31 -47.71
C LYS A 713 3.07 24.14 -48.31
N ALA A 714 4.05 24.96 -47.89
CA ALA A 714 5.46 24.79 -48.25
C ALA A 714 6.03 23.45 -47.73
N THR A 715 5.79 23.14 -46.45
CA THR A 715 6.22 21.90 -45.78
C THR A 715 5.70 20.68 -46.52
N SER A 716 4.40 20.66 -46.86
CA SER A 716 3.80 19.57 -47.65
C SER A 716 4.38 19.44 -49.06
N ARG A 717 4.83 20.53 -49.67
CA ARG A 717 5.51 20.49 -50.98
C ARG A 717 6.92 19.93 -50.83
N ILE A 718 7.70 20.36 -49.83
CA ILE A 718 9.06 19.88 -49.55
C ILE A 718 9.05 18.37 -49.32
N CYS A 719 8.18 17.87 -48.43
CA CYS A 719 8.07 16.43 -48.18
C CYS A 719 7.63 15.64 -49.43
N SER A 720 6.83 16.23 -50.34
CA SER A 720 6.43 15.56 -51.60
C SER A 720 7.57 15.34 -52.60
N PHE A 721 8.71 16.02 -52.43
CA PHE A 721 9.94 15.77 -53.20
C PHE A 721 10.83 14.67 -52.59
N ASN A 722 10.39 14.00 -51.51
CA ASN A 722 11.15 12.97 -50.77
C ASN A 722 12.55 13.44 -50.32
N VAL A 723 12.64 14.69 -49.87
CA VAL A 723 13.89 15.27 -49.35
C VAL A 723 14.39 14.47 -48.15
N LEU A 724 15.64 14.05 -48.20
CA LEU A 724 16.31 13.33 -47.12
C LEU A 724 17.02 14.29 -46.16
N SER A 725 17.01 13.94 -44.87
CA SER A 725 17.85 14.60 -43.86
C SER A 725 19.14 13.82 -43.61
N ALA A 726 19.04 12.50 -43.56
CA ALA A 726 20.16 11.55 -43.52
C ALA A 726 19.92 10.41 -44.54
N PRO A 727 20.94 9.60 -44.89
CA PRO A 727 20.77 8.51 -45.85
C PRO A 727 19.65 7.54 -45.45
N GLY A 728 18.57 7.51 -46.24
CA GLY A 728 17.39 6.68 -45.99
C GLY A 728 16.33 7.28 -45.05
N ILE A 729 16.56 8.46 -44.46
CA ILE A 729 15.64 9.12 -43.52
C ILE A 729 15.05 10.39 -44.17
N PRO A 730 13.73 10.47 -44.43
CA PRO A 730 13.09 11.68 -44.95
C PRO A 730 13.08 12.79 -43.90
N ILE A 731 13.12 14.05 -44.33
CA ILE A 731 13.08 15.21 -43.44
C ILE A 731 11.70 15.34 -42.76
N SER A 732 11.69 15.50 -41.44
CA SER A 732 10.47 15.69 -40.65
C SER A 732 9.95 17.15 -40.72
N PRO A 733 8.66 17.39 -40.40
CA PRO A 733 8.11 18.75 -40.32
C PRO A 733 8.85 19.63 -39.30
N ILE A 734 9.11 19.11 -38.10
CA ILE A 734 9.82 19.84 -37.05
C ILE A 734 11.24 20.27 -37.49
N GLU A 735 11.98 19.42 -38.21
CA GLU A 735 13.26 19.81 -38.82
C GLU A 735 13.12 20.95 -39.83
N ILE A 736 12.07 20.94 -40.68
CA ILE A 736 11.78 22.02 -41.63
C ILE A 736 11.54 23.34 -40.88
N ARG A 737 10.75 23.32 -39.79
CA ARG A 737 10.49 24.51 -38.95
C ARG A 737 11.73 25.04 -38.22
N LEU A 738 12.63 24.14 -37.79
CA LEU A 738 13.89 24.50 -37.13
C LEU A 738 14.99 24.99 -38.09
N THR A 739 14.77 25.03 -39.41
CA THR A 739 15.78 25.56 -40.35
C THR A 739 15.91 27.10 -40.29
N ASN A 740 17.08 27.56 -39.86
CA ASN A 740 17.43 29.00 -39.82
C ASN A 740 17.47 29.65 -41.21
N ASP A 741 18.05 28.97 -42.21
CA ASP A 741 18.02 29.42 -43.61
C ASP A 741 17.02 28.57 -44.42
N ARG A 742 15.83 29.13 -44.65
CA ARG A 742 14.77 28.48 -45.42
C ARG A 742 15.10 28.37 -46.92
N LEU A 743 16.07 29.13 -47.46
CA LEU A 743 16.52 28.93 -48.84
C LEU A 743 17.33 27.64 -48.99
N SER A 744 18.00 27.17 -47.93
CA SER A 744 18.71 25.87 -47.92
C SER A 744 17.78 24.66 -48.05
N LEU A 745 16.48 24.81 -47.77
CA LEU A 745 15.48 23.79 -48.09
C LEU A 745 15.29 23.65 -49.60
N ILE A 746 15.32 24.76 -50.34
CA ILE A 746 15.12 24.77 -51.80
C ILE A 746 16.33 24.15 -52.51
N SER A 747 17.56 24.44 -52.09
CA SER A 747 18.74 23.75 -52.63
C SER A 747 18.71 22.26 -52.34
N ARG A 748 18.22 21.84 -51.16
CA ARG A 748 18.06 20.42 -50.80
C ARG A 748 16.95 19.71 -51.57
N VAL A 749 15.86 20.40 -51.91
CA VAL A 749 14.84 19.89 -52.86
C VAL A 749 15.46 19.64 -54.24
N LEU A 750 16.22 20.61 -54.76
CA LEU A 750 16.84 20.52 -56.08
C LEU A 750 17.96 19.47 -56.15
N SER A 751 18.71 19.24 -55.06
CA SER A 751 19.73 18.17 -55.01
C SER A 751 19.16 16.77 -54.75
N SER A 752 17.96 16.66 -54.17
CA SER A 752 17.32 15.36 -53.90
C SER A 752 16.59 14.79 -55.12
N ASN A 753 16.19 15.62 -56.09
CA ASN A 753 15.37 15.20 -57.22
C ASN A 753 15.83 15.83 -58.54
N ASN A 754 16.44 15.01 -59.40
CA ASN A 754 16.99 15.39 -60.70
C ASN A 754 15.97 16.03 -61.67
N ASP A 755 14.66 15.86 -61.47
CA ASP A 755 13.62 16.49 -62.30
C ASP A 755 13.05 17.78 -61.69
N ALA A 756 13.38 18.14 -60.44
CA ALA A 756 12.80 19.31 -59.77
C ALA A 756 13.10 20.64 -60.49
N TYR A 757 14.27 20.78 -61.11
CA TYR A 757 14.63 21.98 -61.90
C TYR A 757 13.70 22.20 -63.11
N LYS A 758 13.01 21.15 -63.58
CA LYS A 758 12.11 21.23 -64.74
C LYS A 758 10.80 21.96 -64.41
N HIS A 759 10.52 22.19 -63.13
CA HIS A 759 9.28 22.78 -62.62
C HIS A 759 9.51 24.17 -61.97
N THR A 760 10.25 25.07 -62.66
CA THR A 760 10.58 26.45 -62.25
C THR A 760 9.47 27.14 -61.45
N GLN A 761 8.22 27.12 -61.92
CA GLN A 761 7.11 27.81 -61.24
C GLN A 761 6.77 27.21 -59.87
N VAL A 762 6.82 25.88 -59.73
CA VAL A 762 6.52 25.20 -58.45
C VAL A 762 7.56 25.54 -57.39
N ILE A 763 8.82 25.68 -57.80
CA ILE A 763 9.94 26.04 -56.93
C ILE A 763 9.92 27.53 -56.55
N LEU A 764 9.51 28.42 -57.46
CA LEU A 764 9.23 29.83 -57.13
C LEU A 764 8.04 29.97 -56.18
N ASP A 765 6.93 29.28 -56.44
CA ASP A 765 5.76 29.27 -55.57
C ASP A 765 6.06 28.67 -54.17
N LEU A 766 7.00 27.73 -54.08
CA LEU A 766 7.53 27.22 -52.80
C LEU A 766 8.34 28.31 -52.07
N GLY A 767 9.21 29.03 -52.77
CA GLY A 767 9.93 30.18 -52.20
C GLY A 767 9.00 31.25 -51.65
N HIS A 768 7.94 31.60 -52.38
CA HIS A 768 6.92 32.53 -51.90
C HIS A 768 6.28 32.05 -50.58
N GLN A 769 5.89 30.77 -50.52
CA GLN A 769 5.24 30.17 -49.34
C GLN A 769 6.16 29.98 -48.12
N LEU A 770 7.49 29.92 -48.32
CA LEU A 770 8.46 29.93 -47.21
C LEU A 770 8.63 31.33 -46.57
N GLY A 771 8.01 32.36 -47.15
CA GLY A 771 7.99 33.75 -46.67
C GLY A 771 8.63 34.76 -47.61
N TYR A 772 9.25 34.32 -48.72
CA TYR A 772 10.03 35.19 -49.61
C TYR A 772 9.21 35.93 -50.68
N ARG A 773 7.88 35.98 -50.55
CA ARG A 773 6.94 36.59 -51.51
C ARG A 773 7.20 38.07 -51.84
N HIS A 774 7.95 38.77 -51.00
CA HIS A 774 8.37 40.16 -51.21
C HIS A 774 9.90 40.35 -51.24
N ASP A 775 10.68 39.26 -51.25
CA ASP A 775 12.15 39.29 -51.36
C ASP A 775 12.59 38.87 -52.76
N THR A 776 12.87 39.88 -53.59
CA THR A 776 13.43 39.73 -54.93
C THR A 776 14.86 39.17 -54.93
N VAL A 777 15.64 39.32 -53.85
CA VAL A 777 16.98 38.72 -53.76
C VAL A 777 16.86 37.21 -53.54
N ALA A 778 15.84 36.76 -52.81
CA ALA A 778 15.47 35.35 -52.73
C ALA A 778 14.91 34.81 -54.07
N GLU A 779 14.02 35.55 -54.76
CA GLU A 779 13.54 35.20 -56.12
C GLU A 779 14.74 34.93 -57.06
N LEU A 780 15.73 35.82 -57.06
CA LEU A 780 16.95 35.70 -57.86
C LEU A 780 17.85 34.54 -57.45
N LYS A 781 18.04 34.30 -56.15
CA LYS A 781 18.79 33.13 -55.65
C LYS A 781 18.13 31.82 -56.07
N ILE A 782 16.80 31.74 -56.04
CA ILE A 782 16.04 30.56 -56.48
C ILE A 782 16.21 30.34 -57.99
N LEU A 783 16.12 31.40 -58.80
CA LEU A 783 16.38 31.32 -60.24
C LEU A 783 17.83 30.91 -60.56
N ALA A 784 18.81 31.37 -59.78
CA ALA A 784 20.21 30.96 -59.93
C ALA A 784 20.43 29.48 -59.57
N MET A 785 19.85 28.99 -58.47
CA MET A 785 19.90 27.56 -58.11
C MET A 785 19.24 26.69 -59.19
N LEU A 786 18.12 27.13 -59.75
CA LEU A 786 17.45 26.47 -60.87
C LEU A 786 18.26 26.49 -62.17
N ALA A 787 19.04 27.55 -62.42
CA ALA A 787 19.92 27.64 -63.59
C ALA A 787 21.18 26.75 -63.43
N ASP A 788 21.78 26.70 -62.25
CA ASP A 788 22.94 25.84 -61.94
C ASP A 788 22.56 24.35 -61.96
N THR A 789 21.44 23.96 -61.33
CA THR A 789 20.98 22.57 -61.41
C THR A 789 20.56 22.13 -62.82
N ALA A 790 19.97 23.03 -63.63
CA ALA A 790 19.73 22.75 -65.04
C ALA A 790 21.03 22.59 -65.84
N LEU A 791 22.07 23.38 -65.52
CA LEU A 791 23.41 23.27 -66.12
C LEU A 791 24.08 21.94 -65.74
N GLN A 792 24.03 21.54 -64.47
CA GLN A 792 24.56 20.26 -63.98
C GLN A 792 23.84 19.04 -64.60
N ALA A 793 22.59 19.20 -65.01
CA ALA A 793 21.80 18.20 -65.73
C ALA A 793 21.85 18.34 -67.27
N GLU A 794 22.79 19.14 -67.80
CA GLU A 794 22.99 19.43 -69.24
C GLU A 794 21.77 20.04 -69.99
N ASP A 795 20.71 20.46 -69.29
CA ASP A 795 19.58 21.19 -69.89
C ASP A 795 19.90 22.69 -70.00
N PHE A 796 20.83 23.01 -70.91
CA PHE A 796 21.20 24.37 -71.25
C PHE A 796 20.02 25.22 -71.76
N SER A 797 18.93 24.58 -72.21
CA SER A 797 17.73 25.28 -72.68
C SER A 797 17.01 25.95 -71.51
N ARG A 798 16.75 25.21 -70.42
CA ARG A 798 16.15 25.76 -69.20
C ARG A 798 17.11 26.61 -68.40
N ALA A 799 18.40 26.29 -68.40
CA ALA A 799 19.40 27.16 -67.79
C ALA A 799 19.38 28.57 -68.42
N TYR A 800 19.29 28.64 -69.76
CA TYR A 800 19.14 29.90 -70.48
C TYR A 800 17.81 30.61 -70.14
N GLU A 801 16.68 29.91 -70.15
CA GLU A 801 15.37 30.50 -69.80
C GLU A 801 15.32 31.04 -68.36
N ASN A 802 15.81 30.27 -67.37
CA ASN A 802 15.88 30.69 -65.97
C ASN A 802 16.80 31.91 -65.81
N SER A 803 17.94 31.95 -66.51
CA SER A 803 18.83 33.13 -66.50
C SER A 803 18.20 34.36 -67.16
N GLY A 804 17.36 34.19 -68.20
CA GLY A 804 16.59 35.28 -68.81
C GLY A 804 15.58 35.89 -67.84
N ARG A 805 14.82 35.05 -67.13
CA ARG A 805 13.89 35.49 -66.05
C ARG A 805 14.63 36.21 -64.93
N MET A 806 15.83 35.77 -64.59
CA MET A 806 16.69 36.37 -63.57
C MET A 806 17.18 37.77 -63.99
N VAL A 807 17.60 37.95 -65.24
CA VAL A 807 17.94 39.27 -65.81
C VAL A 807 16.72 40.19 -65.85
N GLU A 808 15.54 39.68 -66.20
CA GLU A 808 14.27 40.43 -66.16
C GLU A 808 13.91 40.86 -64.72
N ALA A 809 14.09 39.99 -63.73
CA ALA A 809 13.89 40.32 -62.31
C ALA A 809 14.88 41.40 -61.81
N VAL A 810 16.16 41.32 -62.19
CA VAL A 810 17.13 42.41 -61.92
C VAL A 810 16.76 43.71 -62.65
N SER A 811 16.21 43.63 -63.86
CA SER A 811 15.74 44.80 -64.61
C SER A 811 14.52 45.44 -63.93
N ARG A 812 13.55 44.63 -63.45
CA ARG A 812 12.43 45.09 -62.60
C ARG A 812 12.93 45.85 -61.37
N LEU A 813 13.91 45.29 -60.66
CA LEU A 813 14.57 45.95 -59.52
C LEU A 813 15.24 47.27 -59.90
N ARG A 814 15.97 47.30 -61.03
CA ARG A 814 16.64 48.53 -61.51
C ARG A 814 15.63 49.64 -61.82
N SER A 815 14.47 49.29 -62.40
CA SER A 815 13.39 50.24 -62.71
C SER A 815 12.59 50.68 -61.48
N ALA A 816 12.51 49.87 -60.42
CA ALA A 816 11.81 50.20 -59.18
C ALA A 816 12.63 51.04 -58.19
N ARG A 817 13.88 51.39 -58.52
CA ARG A 817 14.86 51.98 -57.59
C ARG A 817 14.49 53.40 -57.15
N GLY A 818 13.89 53.51 -55.96
CA GLY A 818 13.84 54.74 -55.16
C GLY A 818 15.15 55.02 -54.42
N SER A 819 15.26 56.21 -53.82
CA SER A 819 16.50 56.77 -53.24
C SER A 819 17.19 55.87 -52.19
N ASP A 820 18.48 55.59 -52.44
CA ASP A 820 19.57 55.19 -51.53
C ASP A 820 19.44 54.01 -50.53
N LEU A 821 18.25 53.50 -50.19
CA LEU A 821 18.11 52.45 -49.15
C LEU A 821 18.31 51.00 -49.62
N ASP A 822 18.17 50.72 -50.92
CA ASP A 822 18.25 49.34 -51.47
C ASP A 822 19.62 48.94 -52.04
N ASP A 823 20.66 49.76 -51.85
CA ASP A 823 21.94 49.61 -52.58
C ASP A 823 22.67 48.28 -52.27
N THR A 824 22.46 47.69 -51.09
CA THR A 824 22.98 46.36 -50.72
C THR A 824 22.18 45.22 -51.35
N LYS A 825 20.85 45.36 -51.48
CA LYS A 825 20.02 44.40 -52.22
C LYS A 825 20.36 44.45 -53.70
N TRP A 826 20.55 45.64 -54.27
CA TRP A 826 20.99 45.81 -55.66
C TRP A 826 22.33 45.09 -55.92
N LYS A 827 23.34 45.30 -55.07
CA LYS A 827 24.65 44.64 -55.22
C LYS A 827 24.54 43.12 -55.19
N THR A 828 23.89 42.56 -54.18
CA THR A 828 23.70 41.10 -54.04
C THR A 828 22.83 40.50 -55.16
N ALA A 829 21.80 41.22 -55.62
CA ALA A 829 20.99 40.84 -56.78
C ALA A 829 21.80 40.83 -58.09
N SER A 830 22.59 41.88 -58.34
CA SER A 830 23.46 41.96 -59.53
C SER A 830 24.55 40.89 -59.49
N GLU A 831 25.08 40.59 -58.30
CA GLU A 831 26.14 39.60 -58.09
C GLU A 831 25.68 38.17 -58.43
N VAL A 832 24.57 37.72 -57.83
CA VAL A 832 23.96 36.43 -58.16
C VAL A 832 23.68 36.31 -59.66
N CYS A 833 23.20 37.39 -60.27
CA CYS A 833 22.81 37.41 -61.68
C CYS A 833 24.00 37.37 -62.66
N TRP A 834 25.05 38.20 -62.46
CA TRP A 834 26.20 38.17 -63.37
C TRP A 834 27.00 36.87 -63.24
N ILE A 835 27.11 36.30 -62.03
CA ILE A 835 27.82 35.04 -61.79
C ILE A 835 27.17 33.90 -62.57
N ALA A 836 25.85 33.69 -62.42
CA ALA A 836 25.16 32.61 -63.12
C ALA A 836 25.13 32.81 -64.65
N CYS A 837 24.97 34.06 -65.13
CA CYS A 837 25.08 34.36 -66.56
C CYS A 837 26.49 34.08 -67.12
N PHE A 838 27.54 34.41 -66.37
CA PHE A 838 28.93 34.14 -66.76
C PHE A 838 29.26 32.64 -66.73
N GLN A 839 28.82 31.91 -65.70
CA GLN A 839 28.99 30.46 -65.58
C GLN A 839 28.39 29.73 -66.78
N LEU A 840 27.11 29.97 -67.08
CA LEU A 840 26.42 29.35 -68.22
C LEU A 840 27.00 29.81 -69.58
N GLY A 841 27.35 31.09 -69.71
CA GLY A 841 27.95 31.63 -70.93
C GLY A 841 29.33 31.04 -71.26
N ARG A 842 30.07 30.53 -70.26
CA ARG A 842 31.42 30.00 -70.40
C ARG A 842 31.50 28.52 -70.80
N GLN A 843 30.47 27.71 -70.52
CA GLN A 843 30.56 26.26 -70.73
C GLN A 843 30.73 25.91 -72.22
N PRO A 844 31.74 25.12 -72.63
CA PRO A 844 31.92 24.75 -74.04
C PRO A 844 30.79 23.88 -74.59
N GLU A 845 30.22 22.98 -73.77
CA GLU A 845 29.25 21.93 -74.14
C GLU A 845 27.94 22.48 -74.73
N PHE A 846 27.50 23.68 -74.30
CA PHE A 846 26.29 24.32 -74.79
C PHE A 846 26.44 24.72 -76.29
N PRO A 847 25.65 24.20 -77.24
CA PRO A 847 25.93 24.43 -78.67
C PRO A 847 25.56 25.84 -79.20
N GLU A 848 24.69 26.59 -78.52
CA GLU A 848 24.16 27.85 -79.06
C GLU A 848 25.05 29.08 -78.77
N LEU A 849 26.08 29.28 -79.61
CA LEU A 849 26.98 30.45 -79.58
C LEU A 849 26.23 31.81 -79.46
N SER A 850 25.11 31.97 -80.19
CA SER A 850 24.29 33.18 -80.17
C SER A 850 23.60 33.45 -78.83
N LYS A 851 23.31 32.40 -78.05
CA LYS A 851 22.81 32.51 -76.67
C LYS A 851 23.96 32.79 -75.70
N LYS A 852 25.12 32.13 -75.84
CA LYS A 852 26.33 32.43 -75.04
C LYS A 852 26.72 33.90 -75.10
N MET A 853 26.77 34.49 -76.29
CA MET A 853 27.11 35.92 -76.45
C MET A 853 26.09 36.86 -75.76
N LYS A 854 24.82 36.49 -75.70
CA LYS A 854 23.80 37.26 -74.95
C LYS A 854 23.98 37.14 -73.44
N LEU A 855 24.28 35.94 -72.93
CA LEU A 855 24.57 35.72 -71.51
C LEU A 855 25.79 36.51 -71.03
N LEU A 856 26.87 36.52 -71.82
CA LEU A 856 28.02 37.38 -71.54
C LEU A 856 27.69 38.88 -71.71
N GLY A 857 26.74 39.22 -72.58
CA GLY A 857 26.08 40.52 -72.66
C GLY A 857 25.54 40.98 -71.31
N TYR A 858 24.59 40.23 -70.76
CA TYR A 858 23.98 40.54 -69.46
C TYR A 858 24.98 40.46 -68.31
N ALA A 859 25.97 39.56 -68.38
CA ALA A 859 27.04 39.50 -67.39
C ALA A 859 27.88 40.79 -67.37
N LEU A 860 28.31 41.32 -68.53
CA LEU A 860 29.03 42.61 -68.60
C LEU A 860 28.18 43.80 -68.10
N GLU A 861 26.86 43.75 -68.25
CA GLU A 861 25.95 44.83 -67.82
C GLU A 861 25.68 44.85 -66.30
N LEU A 862 26.01 43.76 -65.60
CA LEU A 862 25.72 43.55 -64.17
C LEU A 862 26.97 43.29 -63.31
N CYS A 863 28.13 43.11 -63.95
CA CYS A 863 29.41 42.79 -63.34
C CYS A 863 30.04 43.99 -62.60
N PRO A 864 30.68 43.80 -61.42
CA PRO A 864 31.52 44.82 -60.79
C PRO A 864 32.75 45.14 -61.65
N PRO A 865 33.33 46.35 -61.55
CA PRO A 865 34.41 46.80 -62.45
C PRO A 865 35.62 45.86 -62.46
N ASP A 866 35.94 45.26 -61.31
CA ASP A 866 37.11 44.40 -61.11
C ASP A 866 37.05 43.06 -61.88
N LYS A 867 35.86 42.67 -62.35
CA LYS A 867 35.63 41.38 -63.05
C LYS A 867 35.30 41.52 -64.54
N ILE A 868 35.20 42.76 -65.05
CA ILE A 868 34.95 43.04 -66.47
C ILE A 868 36.03 42.41 -67.39
N HIS A 869 37.29 42.37 -66.95
CA HIS A 869 38.38 41.77 -67.73
C HIS A 869 38.18 40.27 -67.97
N ASP A 870 37.83 39.52 -66.93
CA ASP A 870 37.63 38.07 -66.98
C ASP A 870 36.51 37.70 -67.97
N ILE A 871 35.41 38.46 -67.94
CA ILE A 871 34.25 38.29 -68.83
C ILE A 871 34.60 38.70 -70.27
N LEU A 872 35.32 39.81 -70.49
CA LEU A 872 35.77 40.23 -71.82
C LEU A 872 36.73 39.22 -72.47
N MET A 873 37.56 38.53 -71.69
CA MET A 873 38.43 37.47 -72.20
C MET A 873 37.64 36.23 -72.64
N ALA A 874 36.63 35.81 -71.88
CA ALA A 874 35.70 34.77 -72.30
C ALA A 874 34.92 35.16 -73.56
N TRP A 875 34.44 36.42 -73.63
CA TRP A 875 33.74 36.96 -74.79
C TRP A 875 34.60 36.91 -76.05
N ARG A 876 35.85 37.39 -75.99
CA ARG A 876 36.76 37.41 -77.16
C ARG A 876 37.00 36.02 -77.75
N LYS A 877 37.11 34.99 -76.90
CA LYS A 877 37.21 33.59 -77.35
C LYS A 877 35.95 33.17 -78.11
N LEU A 878 34.78 33.32 -77.51
CA LEU A 878 33.49 32.98 -78.14
C LEU A 878 33.18 33.82 -79.39
N GLN A 879 33.67 35.06 -79.45
CA GLN A 879 33.58 35.92 -80.63
C GLN A 879 34.45 35.40 -81.77
N SER A 880 35.66 34.88 -81.50
CA SER A 880 36.45 34.21 -82.54
C SER A 880 35.80 32.91 -83.02
N GLU A 881 35.17 32.14 -82.12
CA GLU A 881 34.44 30.91 -82.44
C GLU A 881 33.18 31.21 -83.28
N ASP A 882 32.43 32.28 -82.98
CA ASP A 882 31.29 32.71 -83.80
C ASP A 882 31.71 33.37 -85.12
N ILE A 883 32.86 34.05 -85.20
CA ILE A 883 33.42 34.52 -86.49
C ILE A 883 33.73 33.31 -87.38
N VAL A 884 34.48 32.32 -86.88
CA VAL A 884 34.76 31.08 -87.63
C VAL A 884 33.46 30.36 -88.02
N SER A 885 32.52 30.21 -87.09
CA SER A 885 31.22 29.59 -87.39
C SER A 885 30.38 30.39 -88.41
N ARG A 886 30.49 31.72 -88.46
CA ARG A 886 29.84 32.55 -89.49
C ARG A 886 30.53 32.37 -90.84
N GLU A 887 31.86 32.33 -90.87
CA GLU A 887 32.64 32.05 -92.07
C GLU A 887 32.32 30.65 -92.60
N GLU A 888 32.28 29.63 -91.75
CA GLU A 888 31.84 28.27 -92.09
C GLU A 888 30.41 28.24 -92.64
N ARG A 889 29.45 28.96 -92.04
CA ARG A 889 28.07 29.07 -92.57
C ARG A 889 28.03 29.77 -93.94
N LEU A 890 28.83 30.81 -94.14
CA LEU A 890 28.96 31.52 -95.43
C LEU A 890 29.68 30.66 -96.49
N HIS A 891 30.65 29.85 -96.09
CA HIS A 891 31.32 28.87 -96.95
C HIS A 891 30.39 27.70 -97.29
N GLN A 892 29.60 27.18 -96.34
CA GLN A 892 28.60 26.14 -96.58
C GLN A 892 27.53 26.63 -97.57
N SER A 893 27.03 27.86 -97.40
CA SER A 893 26.14 28.52 -98.37
C SER A 893 26.78 28.56 -99.77
N ARG A 894 28.05 29.00 -99.88
CA ARG A 894 28.81 29.02 -101.14
C ARG A 894 29.10 27.63 -101.72
N THR A 895 29.18 26.58 -100.91
CA THR A 895 29.32 25.19 -101.41
C THR A 895 28.01 24.60 -101.93
N ILE A 896 26.86 25.04 -101.40
CA ILE A 896 25.55 24.72 -101.99
C ILE A 896 25.45 25.38 -103.39
N ASP A 897 25.90 26.64 -103.52
CA ASP A 897 25.96 27.36 -104.81
C ASP A 897 26.99 26.79 -105.82
N THR A 898 27.83 25.81 -105.44
CA THR A 898 28.86 25.23 -106.33
C THR A 898 28.74 23.72 -106.54
N ALA A 899 27.67 23.08 -106.04
CA ALA A 899 27.32 21.70 -106.36
C ALA A 899 26.14 21.62 -107.35
N THR A 900 26.33 20.93 -108.48
CA THR A 900 25.31 20.55 -109.49
C THR A 900 24.63 21.68 -110.29
N ALA A 901 25.36 22.24 -111.26
CA ALA A 901 24.74 22.87 -112.44
C ALA A 901 24.36 21.80 -113.50
N ALA A 902 23.23 21.11 -113.30
CA ALA A 902 22.61 20.21 -114.28
C ALA A 902 21.07 20.32 -114.22
N PRO A 903 20.32 20.09 -115.32
CA PRO A 903 19.05 20.79 -115.52
C PRO A 903 17.79 20.09 -114.98
N ARG A 904 17.01 20.88 -114.21
CA ARG A 904 15.54 21.02 -114.25
C ARG A 904 14.70 19.80 -114.70
N THR A 905 13.97 19.24 -113.74
CA THR A 905 12.53 18.94 -113.93
C THR A 905 11.71 19.82 -112.98
N ILE A 906 10.42 19.98 -113.28
CA ILE A 906 9.51 20.99 -112.71
C ILE A 906 8.48 20.30 -111.80
N ASP A 907 7.66 21.10 -111.12
CA ASP A 907 6.49 20.76 -110.29
C ASP A 907 6.77 20.22 -108.88
N TYR A 908 5.89 20.39 -107.89
CA TYR A 908 4.91 21.42 -107.47
C TYR A 908 4.11 20.69 -106.35
N LEU A 909 4.00 21.28 -105.17
CA LEU A 909 3.02 20.97 -104.10
C LEU A 909 2.88 19.52 -103.54
N SER A 910 3.24 19.42 -102.25
CA SER A 910 2.38 18.91 -101.16
C SER A 910 2.29 17.39 -100.84
N SER A 911 1.96 17.15 -99.56
CA SER A 911 1.45 15.91 -98.95
C SER A 911 2.42 14.74 -98.68
N GLY A 912 2.02 13.86 -97.74
CA GLY A 912 2.48 12.47 -97.68
C GLY A 912 3.42 12.06 -96.53
N VAL A 913 2.90 11.92 -95.30
CA VAL A 913 3.63 11.21 -94.22
C VAL A 913 3.56 9.69 -94.44
N ALA A 914 4.62 9.07 -94.99
CA ALA A 914 4.86 7.62 -94.90
C ALA A 914 6.28 7.18 -95.38
N SER A 915 7.21 6.92 -94.46
CA SER A 915 8.40 6.05 -94.69
C SER A 915 9.30 5.78 -93.47
N SER A 916 9.08 6.48 -92.34
CA SER A 916 9.95 6.52 -91.15
C SER A 916 10.05 5.24 -90.28
N LEU A 917 9.64 4.08 -90.80
CA LEU A 917 9.63 2.80 -90.07
C LEU A 917 10.55 1.69 -90.63
N ARG A 918 11.06 1.81 -91.87
CA ARG A 918 11.89 0.74 -92.47
C ARG A 918 13.40 0.90 -92.21
N ALA A 919 13.87 2.11 -91.93
CA ALA A 919 15.29 2.41 -91.64
C ALA A 919 15.69 2.23 -90.16
N ARG A 920 14.80 1.72 -89.30
CA ARG A 920 15.01 1.55 -87.84
C ARG A 920 14.91 0.09 -87.37
N LEU A 921 15.02 -0.88 -88.28
CA LEU A 921 14.70 -2.30 -88.02
C LEU A 921 15.71 -3.32 -88.59
N GLN A 922 16.99 -2.95 -88.75
CA GLN A 922 18.04 -3.93 -89.16
C GLN A 922 19.25 -4.05 -88.21
N ASP A 923 19.48 -3.08 -87.30
CA ASP A 923 20.60 -3.13 -86.36
C ASP A 923 20.14 -3.49 -84.94
N PHE A 924 20.02 -4.80 -84.67
CA PHE A 924 19.69 -5.33 -83.34
C PHE A 924 20.31 -6.72 -83.10
N HIS A 925 21.53 -6.80 -82.53
CA HIS A 925 21.78 -7.60 -81.31
C HIS A 925 23.19 -7.46 -80.72
N MET A 926 23.22 -7.40 -79.37
CA MET A 926 24.17 -7.98 -78.40
C MET A 926 25.65 -8.26 -78.78
N PRO A 927 26.59 -7.99 -77.85
CA PRO A 927 26.93 -9.06 -76.90
C PRO A 927 27.28 -8.60 -75.46
N SER A 928 27.60 -9.57 -74.61
CA SER A 928 28.28 -9.42 -73.30
C SER A 928 29.16 -10.67 -73.03
N PRO A 929 29.93 -10.70 -71.93
CA PRO A 929 31.21 -10.02 -71.69
C PRO A 929 32.43 -10.94 -71.96
N PRO A 930 33.68 -10.49 -71.75
CA PRO A 930 34.36 -10.84 -70.49
C PRO A 930 35.32 -9.76 -69.94
N LEU A 931 35.93 -10.05 -68.78
CA LEU A 931 36.90 -9.22 -68.06
C LEU A 931 38.32 -9.30 -68.64
N LEU A 932 39.09 -8.20 -68.57
CA LEU A 932 40.50 -8.23 -68.14
C LEU A 932 40.97 -6.88 -67.57
N SER A 933 42.09 -6.89 -66.86
CA SER A 933 42.65 -5.80 -66.06
C SER A 933 43.86 -5.09 -66.69
N THR A 934 44.01 -3.78 -66.44
CA THR A 934 45.32 -3.13 -66.20
C THR A 934 45.17 -1.95 -65.24
N PRO A 935 46.04 -1.78 -64.21
CA PRO A 935 45.86 -0.75 -63.18
C PRO A 935 46.99 0.31 -63.15
N ASP A 936 47.16 1.14 -64.19
CA ASP A 936 48.09 2.29 -64.10
C ASP A 936 47.67 3.51 -64.97
N ALA A 937 46.75 4.31 -64.44
CA ALA A 937 46.33 5.59 -65.02
C ALA A 937 46.10 6.68 -63.95
N ALA A 938 45.55 6.29 -62.79
CA ALA A 938 45.27 7.20 -61.67
C ALA A 938 46.54 7.84 -61.05
N ALA A 939 47.72 7.21 -61.23
CA ALA A 939 48.99 7.71 -60.71
C ALA A 939 49.59 8.88 -61.53
N LEU A 940 49.15 9.09 -62.78
CA LEU A 940 49.70 10.12 -63.67
C LEU A 940 48.90 11.43 -63.71
N ALA A 941 47.59 11.39 -63.45
CA ALA A 941 46.74 12.60 -63.44
C ALA A 941 46.96 13.51 -62.21
N SER A 942 47.54 12.98 -61.13
CA SER A 942 47.59 13.61 -59.80
C SER A 942 48.76 14.57 -59.57
N ARG A 943 49.53 14.94 -60.63
CA ARG A 943 50.70 15.83 -60.54
C ARG A 943 50.65 17.15 -61.30
N THR A 944 49.57 17.48 -62.02
CA THR A 944 49.50 18.65 -62.93
C THR A 944 48.50 19.75 -62.54
N PHE A 945 47.87 19.68 -61.35
CA PHE A 945 46.92 20.70 -60.87
C PHE A 945 47.28 21.32 -59.50
N LYS A 946 48.58 21.47 -59.21
CA LYS A 946 49.09 22.26 -58.06
C LYS A 946 49.92 23.47 -58.50
N SER A 947 49.30 24.38 -59.25
CA SER A 947 49.76 25.76 -59.36
C SER A 947 48.61 26.71 -59.75
N VAL A 948 48.60 27.91 -59.18
CA VAL A 948 47.78 29.08 -59.57
C VAL A 948 46.25 28.88 -59.57
N THR A 949 45.63 29.10 -58.41
CA THR A 949 44.47 30.03 -58.25
C THR A 949 44.18 30.30 -56.77
N SER A 950 44.95 31.22 -56.18
CA SER A 950 44.60 31.85 -54.90
C SER A 950 44.73 33.36 -55.05
N ASN A 951 43.61 34.06 -55.28
CA ASN A 951 43.51 35.52 -55.16
C ASN A 951 42.04 35.98 -55.08
N PHE A 952 41.52 35.93 -53.85
CA PHE A 952 40.54 36.90 -53.30
C PHE A 952 39.07 36.84 -53.84
N PRO A 953 38.08 37.39 -53.10
CA PRO A 953 37.43 36.57 -52.06
C PRO A 953 35.91 36.80 -51.90
N PHE A 954 35.24 35.96 -51.09
CA PHE A 954 34.22 36.47 -50.17
C PHE A 954 34.25 35.69 -48.87
N THR A 955 34.26 36.40 -47.74
CA THR A 955 34.28 35.84 -46.39
C THR A 955 33.32 36.63 -45.50
N VAL A 956 32.23 36.01 -45.06
CA VAL A 956 31.44 36.52 -43.93
C VAL A 956 32.18 36.11 -42.66
N GLY A 957 32.90 37.05 -42.06
CA GLY A 957 33.78 36.78 -40.92
C GLY A 957 33.05 36.86 -39.58
N HIS A 958 33.44 35.98 -38.64
CA HIS A 958 33.27 36.26 -37.22
C HIS A 958 34.34 37.25 -36.73
N ARG A 959 33.91 38.29 -36.02
CA ARG A 959 34.67 39.02 -34.99
C ARG A 959 33.66 39.43 -33.91
N GLY A 960 33.82 39.16 -32.61
CA GLY A 960 34.93 38.52 -31.90
C GLY A 960 35.78 39.51 -31.12
N ARG A 961 35.64 39.51 -29.80
CA ARG A 961 36.60 40.10 -28.86
C ARG A 961 36.56 39.37 -27.51
N SER A 962 37.73 39.28 -26.88
CA SER A 962 38.00 38.77 -25.53
C SER A 962 37.59 39.80 -24.44
N GLN A 963 37.70 39.59 -23.12
CA GLN A 963 38.62 38.72 -22.36
C GLN A 963 38.22 38.61 -20.86
N ALA A 964 38.47 37.44 -20.22
CA ALA A 964 38.41 37.20 -18.75
C ALA A 964 37.02 37.36 -18.05
N SER A 965 36.75 36.79 -16.86
CA SER A 965 37.60 36.02 -15.91
C SER A 965 36.85 34.86 -15.23
N GLU A 966 37.64 33.85 -14.80
CA GLU A 966 37.53 33.03 -13.58
C GLU A 966 36.41 31.97 -13.32
N ASP A 967 36.86 30.97 -12.55
CA ASP A 967 36.20 30.00 -11.66
C ASP A 967 35.44 28.72 -12.10
N HIS A 968 35.59 27.74 -11.20
CA HIS A 968 35.13 26.34 -11.19
C HIS A 968 33.60 26.24 -10.89
N GLU A 969 32.86 25.13 -11.06
CA GLU A 969 33.08 23.75 -10.56
C GLU A 969 32.32 22.63 -11.33
N LYS A 970 32.69 21.37 -11.03
CA LYS A 970 31.85 20.15 -10.79
C LYS A 970 30.53 19.97 -11.58
N SER A 971 30.34 18.90 -12.37
CA SER A 971 29.90 17.54 -11.97
C SER A 971 28.58 17.51 -11.17
N SER A 972 27.58 16.64 -11.40
CA SER A 972 27.36 15.48 -12.31
C SER A 972 25.96 14.87 -11.96
N LEU A 973 25.60 13.69 -12.48
CA LEU A 973 24.40 12.87 -12.13
C LEU A 973 23.07 13.41 -12.72
N GLN A 974 21.99 12.64 -12.95
CA GLN A 974 21.73 11.19 -13.14
C GLN A 974 20.40 11.10 -13.94
N SER A 975 20.29 10.38 -15.07
CA SER A 975 19.99 8.95 -15.27
C SER A 975 18.59 8.46 -14.84
N GLU A 976 17.79 7.94 -15.80
CA GLU A 976 17.12 6.62 -15.81
C GLU A 976 16.52 6.39 -17.24
N SER A 977 16.69 5.23 -17.91
CA SER A 977 16.05 3.89 -17.73
C SER A 977 14.59 3.85 -18.20
N SER A 978 14.09 2.94 -19.06
CA SER A 978 14.63 1.73 -19.74
C SER A 978 13.97 1.62 -21.16
N ARG A 979 14.08 0.61 -22.05
CA ARG A 979 14.51 -0.82 -22.13
C ARG A 979 15.28 -1.01 -23.47
N GLN A 980 16.20 -1.96 -23.67
CA GLN A 980 16.16 -3.45 -23.62
C GLN A 980 15.39 -4.12 -24.79
N MET A 981 16.13 -4.67 -25.76
CA MET A 981 16.04 -6.07 -26.22
C MET A 981 17.31 -6.46 -27.00
N ASP A 982 17.58 -7.76 -27.07
CA ASP A 982 18.95 -8.29 -27.08
C ASP A 982 19.62 -8.47 -28.45
N SER A 983 20.94 -8.67 -28.38
CA SER A 983 21.78 -9.17 -29.47
C SER A 983 22.09 -10.65 -29.25
N GLU A 984 21.88 -11.49 -30.26
CA GLU A 984 22.94 -12.35 -30.85
C GLU A 984 22.36 -13.22 -31.98
N ASP A 985 23.08 -13.33 -33.10
CA ASP A 985 23.48 -14.66 -33.61
C ASP A 985 24.77 -14.52 -34.46
N VAL A 986 25.51 -15.61 -34.62
CA VAL A 986 26.96 -15.58 -34.87
C VAL A 986 27.38 -16.33 -36.14
N SER A 987 28.21 -15.65 -36.94
CA SER A 987 29.10 -16.17 -37.99
C SER A 987 28.52 -16.67 -39.32
N SER A 988 29.12 -16.17 -40.42
CA SER A 988 29.25 -16.92 -41.67
C SER A 988 30.52 -16.51 -42.45
N GLN A 989 31.65 -17.06 -42.00
CA GLN A 989 32.88 -17.40 -42.73
C GLN A 989 33.50 -16.40 -43.74
N ALA A 990 34.72 -15.95 -43.42
CA ALA A 990 35.73 -15.57 -44.41
C ALA A 990 36.62 -16.76 -44.80
N SER A 991 37.08 -16.82 -46.06
CA SER A 991 38.17 -17.68 -46.56
C SER A 991 38.66 -17.10 -47.90
N ARG A 992 39.92 -17.18 -48.38
CA ARG A 992 41.22 -17.83 -48.02
C ARG A 992 42.33 -16.77 -48.29
N ALA A 993 43.52 -16.66 -47.67
CA ALA A 993 44.54 -17.56 -47.11
C ALA A 993 45.74 -17.90 -48.06
N PHE A 994 46.97 -17.63 -47.58
CA PHE A 994 48.34 -18.07 -48.00
C PHE A 994 49.10 -17.47 -49.21
N SER A 995 50.18 -16.70 -48.92
CA SER A 995 51.64 -17.00 -49.15
C SER A 995 52.47 -15.68 -49.21
N LYS A 996 53.39 -15.29 -48.30
CA LYS A 996 54.71 -15.81 -47.82
C LYS A 996 55.91 -15.72 -48.80
N GLY A 997 56.96 -14.97 -48.39
CA GLY A 997 58.30 -14.83 -49.02
C GLY A 997 58.58 -13.36 -49.46
N ILE A 998 59.43 -12.53 -48.81
CA ILE A 998 60.86 -12.60 -48.44
C ILE A 998 61.79 -12.53 -49.67
N GLY A 999 62.73 -11.57 -49.80
CA GLY A 999 63.08 -10.45 -48.92
C GLY A 999 64.36 -9.70 -49.38
N TRP A 1000 65.17 -9.22 -48.41
CA TRP A 1000 66.50 -8.53 -48.52
C TRP A 1000 66.47 -7.00 -48.73
N LEU A 1001 67.25 -6.16 -48.01
CA LEU A 1001 68.15 -6.37 -46.84
C LEU A 1001 68.50 -5.03 -46.13
N ILE A 1002 68.64 -5.03 -44.78
CA ILE A 1002 69.37 -4.09 -43.85
C ILE A 1002 69.09 -2.57 -43.96
N GLY A 1003 68.96 -1.80 -42.86
CA GLY A 1003 68.96 -2.15 -41.43
C GLY A 1003 69.53 -1.02 -40.54
N THR A 1004 69.45 -1.20 -39.21
CA THR A 1004 70.17 -0.49 -38.12
C THR A 1004 69.88 1.01 -37.89
N ASP A 1005 69.78 1.54 -36.66
CA ASP A 1005 69.58 0.93 -35.32
C ASP A 1005 69.13 1.98 -34.28
N GLU A 1006 68.59 1.48 -33.15
CA GLU A 1006 68.67 1.95 -31.74
C GLU A 1006 68.30 3.40 -31.27
N GLU A 1007 67.54 3.40 -30.16
CA GLU A 1007 67.57 4.29 -28.97
C GLU A 1007 67.71 5.82 -29.11
N LEU A 1008 66.59 6.54 -28.86
CA LEU A 1008 66.34 7.30 -27.60
C LEU A 1008 64.90 7.82 -27.49
#